data_AF-A0AAN9UZY6-F1
#
_entry.id   AF-A0AAN9UZY6-F1
#
_cell.length_a   1.000
_cell.length_b   1.000
_cell.length_c   1.000
_cell.angle_alpha   90.00
_cell.angle_beta   90.00
_cell.angle_gamma   90.00
#
_symmetry.space_group_name_H-M   'P 1'
#
loop_
_entity.id
_entity.type
_entity.pdbx_description
1 polymer ?
#
loop_
_entity_poly.entity_id
_entity_poly.type
_entity_poly.pdbx_seq_one_letter_code
_entity_poly.pdbx_strand_id
1 'polypeptide(L)'
;MAGYFLLALSGLVLCLIWRRLYPKPYPGIPYVEASAKRISGDVPELMAAIWESDEITDSMFSVSTRKLGTPIAQVLFPCFRRPLIVLDDPLEVQDILVRRQREFDKSPMTVDIFAPMFPRGSLSQYTTPELKAQKRLWADVMHAEFLRKAAAPRIHDAALELLDLWKLKAAGLYKDKPFDVLDDFKNAALDAIWATMVGQSPGTTRIEIEKLQAPADGYEIRRQAPRSAFVKEEMTYISEAISRNAKTPMPTWAQKLETLTPRYRRFRRTVIGEVSRAMRKAVDRYRDIEVGKLEAEDPDTCMLDVVLRRQMIEDRKSGAIPTDPAKDQNMLDEMFIMLVGGHDSTANALSWFVKFMEANPDAQTELRTALKTSFPGPQPPTYAQILDTEIPYLDATCEESLRLAGTSKGNLRRAIVDTQILGCSIPKGAEVLLNLHSNRAPVPVDNSKRSASSQDAIQKHGDCFADPPGRDIAKFQPRRWLTKDEVTGRDKFNPYAIPSIAFGGGYRGCFGDFANITAPPHFLAPSSVTEVSSCWSERPSVFAGPSLEADAEKRALLVLKWYLASLRSQYYLGGSTTSSLKKPLNAFLGEVFAAKWTDDTATVHLTTEQVSHHPPITACCLWDEAHGIHAEGYARAEMTFTGNINIRQVGHAIVHIDAYDEDHLVGFPDANVKGFLSGRLYPELHGTKYVISSSGFVSEVKFSGTSIFGRGESNHFEATMYRRDDADKKAIYLASGRWSDTFTIRDGRTSKIIEEYDTNVAFANPTPISLPALEDQDVWESRRAWQHVSSALRIGDIAAASTEKSKIEKAQRKIRAEEGRTGASWTPLLFQRHQGDYERFTRLAAGTGWALENERTFGVWRVDLDKARTLERPFRGGDLTPVG
;
A
#
# COMPACT_ATOMS: atom_id res chain seq x y z
N MET A 1 -39.80 52.06 -43.58
CA MET A 1 -38.44 51.45 -43.52
C MET A 1 -37.97 51.23 -42.09
N ALA A 2 -37.93 52.26 -41.22
CA ALA A 2 -37.42 52.13 -39.83
C ALA A 2 -38.19 51.13 -38.93
N GLY A 3 -39.52 51.04 -39.05
CA GLY A 3 -40.34 50.08 -38.27
C GLY A 3 -40.10 48.61 -38.63
N TYR A 4 -39.87 48.30 -39.91
CA TYR A 4 -39.53 46.95 -40.38
C TYR A 4 -38.13 46.53 -39.91
N PHE A 5 -37.19 47.48 -39.83
CA PHE A 5 -35.85 47.24 -39.30
C PHE A 5 -35.86 46.95 -37.79
N LEU A 6 -36.67 47.68 -37.01
CA LEU A 6 -36.87 47.43 -35.58
C LEU A 6 -37.56 46.09 -35.30
N LEU A 7 -38.54 45.69 -36.13
CA LEU A 7 -39.18 44.37 -36.05
C LEU A 7 -38.22 43.23 -36.42
N ALA A 8 -37.42 43.39 -37.47
CA ALA A 8 -36.41 42.42 -37.85
C ALA A 8 -35.30 42.28 -36.78
N LEU A 9 -34.85 43.39 -36.20
CA LEU A 9 -33.88 43.40 -35.11
C LEU A 9 -34.45 42.75 -33.84
N SER A 10 -35.70 43.07 -33.49
CA SER A 10 -36.41 42.44 -32.36
C SER A 10 -36.58 40.93 -32.57
N GLY A 11 -36.95 40.52 -33.78
CA GLY A 11 -37.04 39.10 -34.17
C GLY A 11 -35.71 38.38 -34.11
N LEU A 12 -34.62 39.03 -34.56
CA LEU A 12 -33.26 38.50 -34.46
C LEU A 12 -32.81 38.37 -33.00
N VAL A 13 -33.06 39.38 -32.16
CA VAL A 13 -32.75 39.34 -30.73
C VAL A 13 -33.53 38.23 -30.03
N LEU A 14 -34.83 38.09 -30.31
CA LEU A 14 -35.64 36.99 -29.79
C LEU A 14 -35.14 35.62 -30.26
N CYS A 15 -34.74 35.47 -31.53
CA CYS A 15 -34.15 34.23 -32.03
C CYS A 15 -32.79 33.93 -31.38
N LEU A 16 -31.97 34.95 -31.11
CA LEU A 16 -30.68 34.79 -30.43
C LEU A 16 -30.85 34.44 -28.95
N ILE A 17 -31.83 35.03 -28.27
CA ILE A 17 -32.22 34.66 -26.91
C ILE A 17 -32.75 33.23 -26.89
N TRP A 18 -33.68 32.89 -27.79
CA TRP A 18 -34.25 31.55 -27.94
C TRP A 18 -33.16 30.50 -28.16
N ARG A 19 -32.21 30.75 -29.07
CA ARG A 19 -31.07 29.86 -29.35
C ARG A 19 -30.10 29.74 -28.16
N ARG A 20 -30.03 30.75 -27.28
CA ARG A 20 -29.22 30.68 -26.05
C ARG A 20 -29.88 29.87 -24.93
N LEU A 21 -31.20 29.62 -25.00
CA LEU A 21 -31.92 28.83 -23.99
C LEU A 21 -31.71 27.31 -24.15
N TYR A 22 -31.31 26.85 -25.33
CA TYR A 22 -31.04 25.44 -25.57
C TYR A 22 -29.69 24.99 -24.98
N PRO A 23 -29.60 23.74 -24.53
CA PRO A 23 -28.33 23.15 -24.09
C PRO A 23 -27.26 23.23 -25.18
N LYS A 24 -26.01 23.46 -24.77
CA LYS A 24 -24.86 23.48 -25.68
C LYS A 24 -23.95 22.29 -25.36
N PRO A 25 -24.10 21.16 -26.09
CA PRO A 25 -23.27 19.98 -25.86
C PRO A 25 -21.79 20.29 -26.15
N TYR A 26 -20.91 19.62 -25.43
CA TYR A 26 -19.49 19.57 -25.76
C TYR A 26 -19.29 18.86 -27.10
N PRO A 27 -18.53 19.44 -28.05
CA PRO A 27 -18.26 18.81 -29.34
C PRO A 27 -17.57 17.46 -29.18
N GLY A 28 -17.98 16.46 -29.98
CA GLY A 28 -17.34 15.14 -30.00
C GLY A 28 -17.72 14.18 -28.87
N ILE A 29 -18.52 14.60 -27.89
CA ILE A 29 -19.02 13.73 -26.82
C ILE A 29 -20.47 13.30 -27.14
N PRO A 30 -20.81 11.99 -27.17
CA PRO A 30 -22.17 11.52 -27.45
C PRO A 30 -23.24 12.10 -26.52
N TYR A 31 -24.43 12.38 -27.04
CA TYR A 31 -25.60 12.83 -26.27
C TYR A 31 -26.90 12.39 -26.95
N VAL A 32 -28.02 12.45 -26.22
CA VAL A 32 -29.34 12.16 -26.77
C VAL A 32 -29.79 13.34 -27.64
N GLU A 33 -29.85 13.16 -28.97
CA GLU A 33 -30.12 14.25 -29.91
C GLU A 33 -31.46 14.96 -29.66
N ALA A 34 -32.49 14.22 -29.25
CA ALA A 34 -33.80 14.79 -28.90
C ALA A 34 -33.70 15.80 -27.74
N SER A 35 -32.79 15.58 -26.80
CA SER A 35 -32.57 16.44 -25.63
C SER A 35 -31.97 17.79 -26.01
N ALA A 36 -31.08 17.84 -27.01
CA ALA A 36 -30.52 19.10 -27.51
C ALA A 36 -31.58 19.99 -28.19
N LYS A 37 -32.71 19.41 -28.62
CA LYS A 37 -33.86 20.13 -29.20
C LYS A 37 -34.90 20.55 -28.15
N ARG A 38 -34.60 20.41 -26.86
CA ARG A 38 -35.46 20.84 -25.75
C ARG A 38 -34.74 21.82 -24.84
N ILE A 39 -35.43 22.87 -24.41
CA ILE A 39 -34.90 23.85 -23.43
C ILE A 39 -34.56 23.14 -22.10
N SER A 40 -35.34 22.12 -21.73
CA SER A 40 -35.14 21.33 -20.52
C SER A 40 -33.99 20.31 -20.60
N GLY A 41 -33.41 20.07 -21.78
CA GLY A 41 -32.41 19.03 -21.97
C GLY A 41 -32.95 17.62 -21.67
N ASP A 42 -32.20 16.88 -20.84
CA ASP A 42 -32.49 15.53 -20.36
C ASP A 42 -33.28 15.48 -19.05
N VAL A 43 -33.63 16.64 -18.46
CA VAL A 43 -34.29 16.71 -17.14
C VAL A 43 -35.58 15.88 -17.07
N PRO A 44 -36.51 15.89 -18.05
CA PRO A 44 -37.74 15.11 -17.96
C PRO A 44 -37.49 13.60 -17.87
N GLU A 45 -36.64 13.06 -18.76
CA GLU A 45 -36.27 11.65 -18.74
C GLU A 45 -35.51 11.27 -17.47
N LEU A 46 -34.61 12.14 -17.02
CA LEU A 46 -33.87 11.95 -15.78
C LEU A 46 -34.83 11.89 -14.57
N MET A 47 -35.80 12.79 -14.48
CA MET A 47 -36.79 12.79 -13.39
C MET A 47 -37.67 11.54 -13.41
N ALA A 48 -38.08 11.08 -14.58
CA ALA A 48 -38.83 9.83 -14.72
C ALA A 48 -38.02 8.63 -14.22
N ALA A 49 -36.75 8.52 -14.62
CA ALA A 49 -35.85 7.46 -14.17
C ALA A 49 -35.59 7.51 -12.65
N ILE A 50 -35.42 8.73 -12.09
CA ILE A 50 -35.24 8.93 -10.64
C ILE A 50 -36.48 8.48 -9.88
N TRP A 51 -37.68 8.82 -10.35
CA TRP A 51 -38.92 8.42 -9.67
C TRP A 51 -39.18 6.91 -9.74
N GLU A 52 -38.77 6.26 -10.82
CA GLU A 52 -38.91 4.81 -10.97
C GLU A 52 -37.92 4.03 -10.11
N SER A 53 -36.67 4.52 -10.00
CA SER A 53 -35.58 3.81 -9.34
C SER A 53 -35.28 4.25 -7.90
N ASP A 54 -35.79 5.41 -7.48
CA ASP A 54 -35.36 6.17 -6.29
C ASP A 54 -33.83 6.42 -6.23
N GLU A 55 -33.15 6.39 -7.39
CA GLU A 55 -31.68 6.39 -7.49
C GLU A 55 -31.17 7.43 -8.50
N ILE A 56 -30.60 8.52 -8.01
CA ILE A 56 -30.14 9.64 -8.84
C ILE A 56 -28.93 9.28 -9.69
N THR A 57 -27.93 8.66 -9.05
CA THR A 57 -26.65 8.39 -9.71
C THR A 57 -26.81 7.35 -10.82
N ASP A 58 -27.52 6.24 -10.56
CA ASP A 58 -27.76 5.23 -11.59
C ASP A 58 -28.62 5.76 -12.74
N SER A 59 -29.62 6.60 -12.41
CA SER A 59 -30.48 7.24 -13.40
C SER A 59 -29.68 8.06 -14.42
N MET A 60 -28.63 8.78 -14.00
CA MET A 60 -27.76 9.53 -14.92
C MET A 60 -27.16 8.64 -16.00
N PHE A 61 -26.62 7.46 -15.63
CA PHE A 61 -26.05 6.51 -16.58
C PHE A 61 -27.13 5.83 -17.43
N SER A 62 -28.29 5.53 -16.84
CA SER A 62 -29.40 4.88 -17.53
C SER A 62 -29.93 5.70 -18.72
N VAL A 63 -30.09 7.02 -18.54
CA VAL A 63 -30.66 7.89 -19.58
C VAL A 63 -29.65 8.37 -20.61
N SER A 64 -28.35 8.09 -20.40
CA SER A 64 -27.25 8.59 -21.24
C SER A 64 -26.39 7.45 -21.81
N THR A 65 -25.29 7.04 -21.16
CA THR A 65 -24.34 6.02 -21.64
C THR A 65 -25.05 4.72 -22.02
N ARG A 66 -25.93 4.22 -21.14
CA ARG A 66 -26.63 2.95 -21.37
C ARG A 66 -27.71 3.06 -22.44
N LYS A 67 -28.39 4.21 -22.53
CA LYS A 67 -29.38 4.49 -23.60
C LYS A 67 -28.72 4.62 -24.97
N LEU A 68 -27.55 5.22 -25.03
CA LEU A 68 -26.79 5.44 -26.26
C LEU A 68 -25.91 4.24 -26.64
N GLY A 69 -25.66 3.32 -25.72
CA GLY A 69 -24.74 2.20 -25.92
C GLY A 69 -23.28 2.65 -26.04
N THR A 70 -22.87 3.71 -25.33
CA THR A 70 -21.52 4.27 -25.38
C THR A 70 -20.90 4.35 -23.97
N PRO A 71 -19.56 4.19 -23.81
CA PRO A 71 -18.89 4.24 -22.51
C PRO A 71 -18.79 5.66 -21.93
N ILE A 72 -18.91 6.68 -22.80
CA ILE A 72 -18.89 8.09 -22.44
C ILE A 72 -20.07 8.79 -23.13
N ALA A 73 -20.74 9.66 -22.40
CA ALA A 73 -21.82 10.49 -22.91
C ALA A 73 -21.90 11.81 -22.12
N GLN A 74 -22.81 12.69 -22.49
CA GLN A 74 -23.13 13.88 -21.70
C GLN A 74 -24.64 14.01 -21.47
N VAL A 75 -25.00 14.39 -20.25
CA VAL A 75 -26.35 14.73 -19.82
C VAL A 75 -26.51 16.25 -19.99
N LEU A 76 -27.52 16.65 -20.75
CA LEU A 76 -27.80 18.03 -21.10
C LEU A 76 -28.77 18.64 -20.08
N PHE A 77 -28.37 19.78 -19.53
CA PHE A 77 -29.21 20.59 -18.65
C PHE A 77 -29.60 21.90 -19.34
N PRO A 78 -30.62 22.63 -18.83
CA PRO A 78 -30.97 23.95 -19.34
C PRO A 78 -29.79 24.93 -19.33
N CYS A 79 -29.87 25.99 -20.14
CA CYS A 79 -28.75 26.89 -20.45
C CYS A 79 -27.99 27.54 -19.28
N PHE A 80 -28.56 27.55 -18.07
CA PHE A 80 -27.91 28.05 -16.86
C PHE A 80 -26.97 27.02 -16.20
N ARG A 81 -26.93 25.78 -16.68
CA ARG A 81 -26.03 24.72 -16.22
C ARG A 81 -25.29 24.10 -17.41
N ARG A 82 -23.99 23.84 -17.23
CA ARG A 82 -23.18 23.15 -18.25
C ARG A 82 -23.60 21.67 -18.36
N PRO A 83 -23.43 21.03 -19.53
CA PRO A 83 -23.59 19.58 -19.64
C PRO A 83 -22.70 18.85 -18.63
N LEU A 84 -23.20 17.75 -18.09
CA LEU A 84 -22.43 16.84 -17.24
C LEU A 84 -21.94 15.68 -18.10
N ILE A 85 -20.64 15.45 -18.15
CA ILE A 85 -20.10 14.26 -18.80
C ILE A 85 -20.28 13.08 -17.85
N VAL A 86 -20.67 11.93 -18.38
CA VAL A 86 -20.79 10.67 -17.64
C VAL A 86 -19.83 9.65 -18.26
N LEU A 87 -19.15 8.89 -17.40
CA LEU A 87 -18.20 7.86 -17.79
C LEU A 87 -18.58 6.53 -17.13
N ASP A 88 -18.88 5.55 -17.96
CA ASP A 88 -19.34 4.21 -17.59
C ASP A 88 -18.35 3.16 -18.14
N ASP A 89 -17.07 3.34 -17.82
CA ASP A 89 -15.97 2.43 -18.14
C ASP A 89 -15.05 2.26 -16.91
N PRO A 90 -15.06 1.09 -16.24
CA PRO A 90 -14.36 0.91 -14.96
C PRO A 90 -12.84 1.09 -15.04
N LEU A 91 -12.21 0.73 -16.17
CA LEU A 91 -10.76 0.85 -16.37
C LEU A 91 -10.33 2.32 -16.45
N GLU A 92 -11.02 3.12 -17.27
CA GLU A 92 -10.75 4.55 -17.41
C GLU A 92 -11.14 5.32 -16.15
N VAL A 93 -12.23 4.92 -15.47
CA VAL A 93 -12.58 5.47 -14.15
C VAL A 93 -11.47 5.23 -13.13
N GLN A 94 -10.96 4.01 -13.02
CA GLN A 94 -9.86 3.70 -12.11
C GLN A 94 -8.60 4.50 -12.47
N ASP A 95 -8.28 4.62 -13.76
CA ASP A 95 -7.13 5.40 -14.21
C ASP A 95 -7.25 6.89 -13.86
N ILE A 96 -8.43 7.49 -14.04
CA ILE A 96 -8.72 8.86 -13.65
C ILE A 96 -8.53 9.07 -12.14
N LEU A 97 -9.05 8.16 -11.32
CA LEU A 97 -9.00 8.27 -9.87
C LEU A 97 -7.60 8.06 -9.31
N VAL A 98 -6.87 7.07 -9.84
CA VAL A 98 -5.60 6.61 -9.28
C VAL A 98 -4.41 7.32 -9.92
N ARG A 99 -4.39 7.48 -11.25
CA ARG A 99 -3.18 7.84 -12.02
C ARG A 99 -3.23 9.26 -12.61
N ARG A 100 -4.41 9.83 -12.88
CA ARG A 100 -4.58 11.13 -13.56
C ARG A 100 -4.98 12.29 -12.65
N GLN A 101 -4.50 12.29 -11.41
CA GLN A 101 -4.83 13.30 -10.39
C GLN A 101 -4.35 14.73 -10.74
N ARG A 102 -3.41 14.87 -11.68
CA ARG A 102 -2.96 16.18 -12.19
C ARG A 102 -3.94 16.78 -13.19
N GLU A 103 -4.85 15.98 -13.72
CA GLU A 103 -5.80 16.38 -14.75
C GLU A 103 -7.20 16.58 -14.17
N PHE A 104 -7.52 15.87 -13.08
CA PHE A 104 -8.82 15.88 -12.46
C PHE A 104 -8.73 16.20 -10.97
N ASP A 105 -9.57 17.13 -10.50
CA ASP A 105 -9.76 17.39 -9.08
C ASP A 105 -11.25 17.25 -8.70
N LYS A 106 -11.56 17.45 -7.42
CA LYS A 106 -12.93 17.44 -6.90
C LYS A 106 -13.79 18.49 -7.63
N SER A 107 -15.02 18.10 -7.94
CA SER A 107 -15.99 19.01 -8.55
C SER A 107 -16.48 20.06 -7.54
N PRO A 108 -16.72 21.31 -7.98
CA PRO A 108 -17.42 22.34 -7.20
C PRO A 108 -18.75 21.86 -6.64
N MET A 109 -19.54 21.12 -7.41
CA MET A 109 -20.81 20.57 -6.92
C MET A 109 -20.61 19.65 -5.70
N THR A 110 -19.59 18.79 -5.71
CA THR A 110 -19.28 17.96 -4.53
C THR A 110 -18.88 18.81 -3.34
N VAL A 111 -18.02 19.82 -3.55
CA VAL A 111 -17.60 20.75 -2.49
C VAL A 111 -18.80 21.49 -1.92
N ASP A 112 -19.68 22.02 -2.77
CA ASP A 112 -20.82 22.83 -2.39
C ASP A 112 -21.91 22.05 -1.63
N ILE A 113 -21.97 20.73 -1.79
CA ILE A 113 -22.89 19.87 -1.02
C ILE A 113 -22.41 19.73 0.43
N PHE A 114 -21.11 19.56 0.65
CA PHE A 114 -20.56 19.31 1.99
C PHE A 114 -20.12 20.58 2.72
N ALA A 115 -19.68 21.62 2.01
CA ALA A 115 -19.14 22.85 2.59
C ALA A 115 -20.10 23.59 3.54
N PRO A 116 -21.43 23.66 3.31
CA PRO A 116 -22.34 24.29 4.26
C PRO A 116 -22.33 23.63 5.64
N MET A 117 -22.10 22.31 5.68
CA MET A 117 -22.05 21.53 6.90
C MET A 117 -20.64 21.39 7.45
N PHE A 118 -19.63 21.14 6.61
CA PHE A 118 -18.23 20.84 6.98
C PHE A 118 -17.27 21.73 6.19
N PRO A 119 -17.24 23.04 6.43
CA PRO A 119 -16.48 23.98 5.60
C PRO A 119 -14.97 23.72 5.60
N ARG A 120 -14.42 23.10 6.67
CA ARG A 120 -13.00 22.80 6.81
C ARG A 120 -12.66 21.31 6.73
N GLY A 121 -13.64 20.47 6.40
CA GLY A 121 -13.41 19.04 6.24
C GLY A 121 -12.77 18.69 4.89
N SER A 122 -12.02 17.60 4.83
CA SER A 122 -11.34 17.15 3.62
C SER A 122 -12.29 16.85 2.44
N LEU A 123 -13.56 16.50 2.73
CA LEU A 123 -14.62 16.34 1.74
C LEU A 123 -15.00 17.65 1.04
N SER A 124 -14.78 18.80 1.67
CA SER A 124 -15.18 20.13 1.17
C SER A 124 -14.02 20.94 0.59
N GLN A 125 -12.84 20.34 0.42
CA GLN A 125 -11.64 21.06 -0.04
C GLN A 125 -11.13 20.59 -1.40
N TYR A 126 -10.54 21.53 -2.16
CA TYR A 126 -9.76 21.26 -3.37
C TYR A 126 -8.34 20.76 -3.01
N THR A 127 -7.56 20.33 -4.00
CA THR A 127 -6.20 19.80 -3.77
C THR A 127 -5.24 20.97 -3.56
N THR A 128 -5.30 21.56 -2.37
CA THR A 128 -4.48 22.71 -1.98
C THR A 128 -3.38 22.32 -0.97
N PRO A 129 -2.36 23.17 -0.75
CA PRO A 129 -1.37 22.95 0.31
C PRO A 129 -1.98 22.74 1.69
N GLU A 130 -3.10 23.42 2.00
CA GLU A 130 -3.81 23.32 3.27
C GLU A 130 -4.41 21.92 3.44
N LEU A 131 -5.09 21.40 2.41
CA LEU A 131 -5.60 20.02 2.43
C LEU A 131 -4.46 19.01 2.57
N LYS A 132 -3.32 19.25 1.92
CA LYS A 132 -2.13 18.37 2.05
C LYS A 132 -1.62 18.36 3.49
N ALA A 133 -1.56 19.52 4.16
CA ALA A 133 -1.18 19.62 5.55
C ALA A 133 -2.18 18.90 6.47
N GLN A 134 -3.48 19.09 6.26
CA GLN A 134 -4.53 18.40 7.02
C GLN A 134 -4.45 16.88 6.83
N LYS A 135 -4.32 16.39 5.59
CA LYS A 135 -4.14 14.96 5.33
C LYS A 135 -2.86 14.41 5.94
N ARG A 136 -1.78 15.21 6.01
CA ARG A 136 -0.52 14.82 6.65
C ARG A 136 -0.68 14.63 8.16
N LEU A 137 -1.49 15.47 8.81
CA LEU A 137 -1.80 15.36 10.24
C LEU A 137 -2.56 14.06 10.56
N TRP A 138 -3.49 13.68 9.68
CA TRP A 138 -4.31 12.48 9.81
C TRP A 138 -3.71 11.24 9.13
N ALA A 139 -2.53 11.31 8.51
CA ALA A 139 -2.00 10.20 7.71
C ALA A 139 -1.77 8.94 8.55
N ASP A 140 -1.28 9.13 9.79
CA ASP A 140 -0.83 8.02 10.63
C ASP A 140 -1.98 7.17 11.18
N VAL A 141 -3.18 7.75 11.28
CA VAL A 141 -4.38 7.02 11.74
C VAL A 141 -4.86 5.97 10.72
N MET A 142 -4.24 5.94 9.55
CA MET A 142 -4.55 5.01 8.47
C MET A 142 -3.38 4.07 8.14
N HIS A 143 -2.27 4.14 8.89
CA HIS A 143 -1.18 3.19 8.76
C HIS A 143 -1.57 1.81 9.32
N ALA A 144 -1.08 0.73 8.70
CA ALA A 144 -1.48 -0.61 9.09
C ALA A 144 -1.09 -0.94 10.53
N GLU A 145 0.02 -0.40 11.04
CA GLU A 145 0.39 -0.54 12.45
C GLU A 145 -0.66 0.04 13.39
N PHE A 146 -1.10 1.28 13.16
CA PHE A 146 -2.19 1.88 13.93
C PHE A 146 -3.49 1.08 13.78
N LEU A 147 -3.84 0.69 12.54
CA LEU A 147 -5.05 -0.09 12.30
C LEU A 147 -5.01 -1.44 13.03
N ARG A 148 -3.87 -2.14 13.05
CA ARG A 148 -3.71 -3.42 13.77
C ARG A 148 -3.72 -3.23 15.28
N LYS A 149 -3.10 -2.17 15.80
CA LYS A 149 -2.93 -1.94 17.25
C LYS A 149 -4.13 -1.28 17.90
N ALA A 150 -4.71 -0.26 17.27
CA ALA A 150 -5.75 0.58 17.85
C ALA A 150 -7.15 0.30 17.28
N ALA A 151 -7.28 0.08 15.97
CA ALA A 151 -8.59 -0.11 15.35
C ALA A 151 -9.09 -1.56 15.44
N ALA A 152 -8.26 -2.54 15.06
CA ALA A 152 -8.64 -3.94 14.96
C ALA A 152 -9.16 -4.55 16.28
N PRO A 153 -8.56 -4.28 17.46
CA PRO A 153 -9.12 -4.77 18.72
C PRO A 153 -10.52 -4.22 18.99
N ARG A 154 -10.78 -2.94 18.67
CA ARG A 154 -12.08 -2.31 18.92
C ARG A 154 -13.16 -2.75 17.94
N ILE A 155 -12.78 -2.97 16.68
CA ILE A 155 -13.66 -3.56 15.67
C ILE A 155 -14.02 -5.00 16.08
N HIS A 156 -13.05 -5.76 16.58
CA HIS A 156 -13.26 -7.12 17.08
C HIS A 156 -14.19 -7.15 18.30
N ASP A 157 -13.96 -6.28 19.29
CA ASP A 157 -14.86 -6.15 20.46
C ASP A 157 -16.30 -5.84 20.03
N ALA A 158 -16.49 -4.87 19.12
CA ALA A 158 -17.82 -4.52 18.60
C ALA A 158 -18.47 -5.69 17.84
N ALA A 159 -17.69 -6.47 17.10
CA ALA A 159 -18.18 -7.65 16.40
C ALA A 159 -18.60 -8.77 17.38
N LEU A 160 -17.87 -8.97 18.48
CA LEU A 160 -18.25 -9.94 19.51
C LEU A 160 -19.54 -9.53 20.22
N GLU A 161 -19.70 -8.24 20.58
CA GLU A 161 -20.96 -7.75 21.15
C GLU A 161 -22.13 -7.93 20.18
N LEU A 162 -21.93 -7.65 18.89
CA LEU A 162 -22.94 -7.89 17.86
C LEU A 162 -23.36 -9.36 17.78
N LEU A 163 -22.39 -10.29 17.85
CA LEU A 163 -22.66 -11.73 17.87
C LEU A 163 -23.49 -12.12 19.11
N ASP A 164 -23.20 -11.55 20.28
CA ASP A 164 -23.96 -11.84 21.49
C ASP A 164 -25.39 -11.30 21.42
N LEU A 165 -25.58 -10.09 20.85
CA LEU A 165 -26.91 -9.56 20.54
C LEU A 165 -27.70 -10.50 19.61
N TRP A 166 -27.06 -10.98 18.54
CA TRP A 166 -27.71 -11.90 17.60
C TRP A 166 -28.01 -13.27 18.20
N LYS A 167 -27.15 -13.82 19.06
CA LYS A 167 -27.44 -15.06 19.80
C LYS A 167 -28.69 -14.89 20.67
N LEU A 168 -28.82 -13.77 21.38
CA LEU A 168 -30.01 -13.49 22.21
C LEU A 168 -31.27 -13.33 21.36
N LYS A 169 -31.20 -12.56 20.27
CA LYS A 169 -32.32 -12.40 19.34
C LYS A 169 -32.77 -13.74 18.75
N ALA A 170 -31.81 -14.55 18.29
CA ALA A 170 -32.09 -15.85 17.68
C ALA A 170 -32.58 -16.91 18.69
N ALA A 171 -32.12 -16.88 19.94
CA ALA A 171 -32.57 -17.82 20.97
C ALA A 171 -33.93 -17.45 21.59
N GLY A 172 -34.24 -16.15 21.66
CA GLY A 172 -35.45 -15.62 22.29
C GLY A 172 -36.49 -15.14 21.28
N LEU A 173 -36.49 -13.83 21.02
CA LEU A 173 -37.55 -13.09 20.33
C LEU A 173 -37.82 -13.58 18.89
N TYR A 174 -36.79 -14.02 18.19
CA TYR A 174 -36.83 -14.41 16.78
C TYR A 174 -36.44 -15.87 16.56
N LYS A 175 -36.73 -16.75 17.53
CA LYS A 175 -36.47 -18.18 17.36
C LYS A 175 -37.14 -18.71 16.09
N ASP A 176 -36.32 -19.31 15.22
CA ASP A 176 -36.68 -19.84 13.90
C ASP A 176 -37.34 -18.82 12.96
N LYS A 177 -37.10 -17.52 13.17
CA LYS A 177 -37.65 -16.42 12.36
C LYS A 177 -36.53 -15.50 11.86
N PRO A 178 -36.64 -14.96 10.63
CA PRO A 178 -35.75 -13.90 10.18
C PRO A 178 -35.99 -12.62 10.99
N PHE A 179 -34.94 -11.80 11.13
CA PHE A 179 -35.01 -10.48 11.73
C PHE A 179 -34.13 -9.48 11.00
N ASP A 180 -34.49 -8.20 11.07
CA ASP A 180 -33.71 -7.11 10.48
C ASP A 180 -32.44 -6.85 11.30
N VAL A 181 -31.32 -6.66 10.59
CA VAL A 181 -29.98 -6.47 11.14
C VAL A 181 -29.37 -5.12 10.80
N LEU A 182 -30.03 -4.27 9.99
CA LEU A 182 -29.45 -2.99 9.56
C LEU A 182 -29.15 -2.08 10.76
N ASP A 183 -30.09 -1.97 11.70
CA ASP A 183 -29.88 -1.15 12.90
C ASP A 183 -28.84 -1.75 13.85
N ASP A 184 -28.68 -3.07 13.86
CA ASP A 184 -27.63 -3.73 14.64
C ASP A 184 -26.25 -3.44 14.04
N PHE A 185 -26.13 -3.48 12.72
CA PHE A 185 -24.90 -3.09 12.03
C PHE A 185 -24.56 -1.61 12.21
N LYS A 186 -25.56 -0.72 12.22
CA LYS A 186 -25.35 0.71 12.54
C LYS A 186 -24.81 0.88 13.95
N ASN A 187 -25.37 0.17 14.93
CA ASN A 187 -24.88 0.19 16.32
C ASN A 187 -23.42 -0.30 16.40
N ALA A 188 -23.12 -1.47 15.84
CA ALA A 188 -21.78 -2.05 15.89
C ALA A 188 -20.75 -1.19 15.14
N ALA A 189 -21.11 -0.65 13.98
CA ALA A 189 -20.25 0.26 13.22
C ALA A 189 -19.98 1.56 14.00
N LEU A 190 -21.00 2.13 14.66
CA LEU A 190 -20.85 3.30 15.52
C LEU A 190 -19.91 2.98 16.69
N ASP A 191 -20.10 1.84 17.34
CA ASP A 191 -19.28 1.42 18.46
C ASP A 191 -17.81 1.26 18.06
N ALA A 192 -17.55 0.65 16.90
CA ALA A 192 -16.23 0.46 16.34
C ALA A 192 -15.54 1.79 15.94
N ILE A 193 -16.19 2.62 15.12
CA ILE A 193 -15.57 3.87 14.62
C ILE A 193 -15.36 4.87 15.76
N TRP A 194 -16.31 4.96 16.69
CA TRP A 194 -16.20 5.86 17.83
C TRP A 194 -15.10 5.41 18.79
N ALA A 195 -15.04 4.11 19.13
CA ALA A 195 -13.96 3.57 19.96
C ALA A 195 -12.58 3.74 19.31
N THR A 196 -12.47 3.52 18.00
CA THR A 196 -11.23 3.74 17.25
C THR A 196 -10.84 5.21 17.24
N MET A 197 -11.81 6.12 17.14
CA MET A 197 -11.54 7.55 17.06
C MET A 197 -11.20 8.19 18.41
N VAL A 198 -11.92 7.84 19.50
CA VAL A 198 -11.81 8.52 20.81
C VAL A 198 -11.38 7.61 21.97
N GLY A 199 -11.13 6.32 21.72
CA GLY A 199 -10.57 5.37 22.69
C GLY A 199 -11.58 4.75 23.65
N GLN A 200 -12.87 5.11 23.57
CA GLN A 200 -13.95 4.57 24.40
C GLN A 200 -15.15 4.20 23.53
N SER A 201 -15.80 3.07 23.79
CA SER A 201 -17.01 2.67 23.07
C SER A 201 -18.23 3.47 23.57
N PRO A 202 -19.16 3.88 22.68
CA PRO A 202 -20.46 4.39 23.08
C PRO A 202 -21.35 3.30 23.70
N GLY A 203 -21.11 2.02 23.43
CA GLY A 203 -21.86 0.89 23.99
C GLY A 203 -23.30 0.79 23.47
N THR A 204 -23.56 1.23 22.24
CA THR A 204 -24.91 1.21 21.66
C THR A 204 -25.44 -0.21 21.47
N THR A 205 -24.58 -1.15 21.07
CA THR A 205 -24.92 -2.57 20.93
C THR A 205 -25.23 -3.20 22.29
N ARG A 206 -24.40 -2.91 23.30
CA ARG A 206 -24.59 -3.38 24.68
C ARG A 206 -25.93 -2.95 25.29
N ILE A 207 -26.40 -1.74 25.00
CA ILE A 207 -27.72 -1.27 25.45
C ILE A 207 -28.84 -2.14 24.88
N GLU A 208 -28.76 -2.55 23.61
CA GLU A 208 -29.76 -3.45 23.02
C GLU A 208 -29.73 -4.85 23.65
N ILE A 209 -28.55 -5.35 24.01
CA ILE A 209 -28.40 -6.59 24.79
C ILE A 209 -29.11 -6.47 26.14
N GLU A 210 -28.83 -5.39 26.90
CA GLU A 210 -29.42 -5.15 28.22
C GLU A 210 -30.95 -5.06 28.15
N LYS A 211 -31.51 -4.43 27.11
CA LYS A 211 -32.97 -4.37 26.89
C LYS A 211 -33.60 -5.75 26.72
N LEU A 212 -32.94 -6.65 25.98
CA LEU A 212 -33.46 -8.01 25.75
C LEU A 212 -33.33 -8.91 26.99
N GLN A 213 -32.43 -8.59 27.92
CA GLN A 213 -32.22 -9.34 29.16
C GLN A 213 -33.08 -8.83 30.33
N ALA A 214 -33.73 -7.66 30.20
CA ALA A 214 -34.56 -7.08 31.25
C ALA A 214 -35.86 -7.90 31.50
N PRO A 215 -36.30 -8.06 32.77
CA PRO A 215 -37.54 -8.78 33.09
C PRO A 215 -38.79 -8.12 32.49
N ALA A 216 -39.80 -8.91 32.13
CA ALA A 216 -41.02 -8.45 31.45
C ALA A 216 -41.95 -7.58 32.32
N ASP A 217 -41.91 -7.76 33.65
CA ASP A 217 -42.76 -7.05 34.61
C ASP A 217 -41.91 -6.12 35.47
N GLY A 218 -41.80 -4.84 35.11
CA GLY A 218 -41.37 -3.82 36.06
C GLY A 218 -40.49 -2.71 35.52
N TYR A 219 -41.14 -1.58 35.26
CA TYR A 219 -40.65 -0.23 35.54
C TYR A 219 -39.41 0.25 34.78
N GLU A 220 -39.66 1.13 33.80
CA GLU A 220 -38.76 2.15 33.27
C GLU A 220 -37.28 1.94 33.61
N ILE A 221 -36.52 1.30 32.72
CA ILE A 221 -35.10 1.63 32.61
C ILE A 221 -35.02 3.06 32.02
N ARG A 222 -35.43 4.04 32.83
CA ARG A 222 -34.99 5.42 32.76
C ARG A 222 -33.74 5.55 33.64
N ARG A 223 -32.83 4.55 33.59
CA ARG A 223 -31.41 4.89 33.71
C ARG A 223 -31.18 5.91 32.60
N GLN A 224 -30.66 7.09 32.92
CA GLN A 224 -30.25 8.06 31.92
C GLN A 224 -29.55 7.28 30.81
N ALA A 225 -30.17 7.22 29.63
CA ALA A 225 -29.56 6.54 28.50
C ALA A 225 -28.11 7.05 28.44
N PRO A 226 -27.10 6.16 28.37
CA PRO A 226 -25.70 6.57 28.33
C PRO A 226 -25.56 7.73 27.34
N ARG A 227 -24.77 8.77 27.65
CA ARG A 227 -24.68 9.98 26.80
C ARG A 227 -24.42 9.68 25.32
N SER A 228 -23.84 8.51 25.04
CA SER A 228 -23.62 7.89 23.74
C SER A 228 -24.88 7.47 22.97
N ALA A 229 -25.99 7.12 23.62
CA ALA A 229 -27.25 6.81 22.95
C ALA A 229 -27.79 8.00 22.14
N PHE A 230 -27.49 9.23 22.58
CA PHE A 230 -27.81 10.44 21.82
C PHE A 230 -26.95 10.55 20.54
N VAL A 231 -25.70 10.08 20.56
CA VAL A 231 -24.81 10.13 19.38
C VAL A 231 -25.38 9.32 18.23
N LYS A 232 -26.01 8.17 18.50
CA LYS A 232 -26.72 7.39 17.46
C LYS A 232 -27.79 8.21 16.76
N GLU A 233 -28.70 8.82 17.51
CA GLU A 233 -29.79 9.66 16.95
C GLU A 233 -29.23 10.82 16.12
N GLU A 234 -28.13 11.42 16.59
CA GLU A 234 -27.44 12.49 15.87
C GLU A 234 -26.80 11.99 14.56
N MET A 235 -26.12 10.84 14.56
CA MET A 235 -25.50 10.25 13.36
C MET A 235 -26.55 9.82 12.32
N THR A 236 -27.67 9.25 12.76
CA THR A 236 -28.79 8.93 11.87
C THR A 236 -29.36 10.19 11.23
N TYR A 237 -29.65 11.22 12.05
CA TYR A 237 -30.19 12.49 11.55
C TYR A 237 -29.31 13.13 10.49
N ILE A 238 -27.99 13.23 10.71
CA ILE A 238 -27.13 13.89 9.73
C ILE A 238 -27.04 13.08 8.42
N SER A 239 -26.98 11.75 8.51
CA SER A 239 -26.92 10.87 7.34
C SER A 239 -28.19 11.02 6.49
N GLU A 240 -29.36 11.02 7.14
CA GLU A 240 -30.65 11.26 6.50
C GLU A 240 -30.77 12.67 5.93
N ALA A 241 -30.29 13.70 6.65
CA ALA A 241 -30.32 15.08 6.18
C ALA A 241 -29.44 15.25 4.92
N ILE A 242 -28.23 14.68 4.92
CA ILE A 242 -27.33 14.72 3.75
C ILE A 242 -27.99 14.02 2.56
N SER A 243 -28.51 12.81 2.76
CA SER A 243 -29.17 12.02 1.70
C SER A 243 -30.40 12.74 1.14
N ARG A 244 -31.31 13.20 2.01
CA ARG A 244 -32.51 13.96 1.64
C ARG A 244 -32.16 15.23 0.85
N ASN A 245 -31.20 16.02 1.34
CA ASN A 245 -30.83 17.30 0.72
C ASN A 245 -30.12 17.09 -0.63
N ALA A 246 -29.33 16.03 -0.76
CA ALA A 246 -28.70 15.64 -2.02
C ALA A 246 -29.73 15.28 -3.11
N LYS A 247 -30.92 14.80 -2.72
CA LYS A 247 -32.03 14.48 -3.65
C LYS A 247 -32.83 15.70 -4.13
N THR A 248 -32.56 16.91 -3.64
CA THR A 248 -33.32 18.11 -4.03
C THR A 248 -32.83 18.74 -5.34
N PRO A 249 -33.65 19.56 -6.04
CA PRO A 249 -33.22 20.26 -7.25
C PRO A 249 -32.07 21.28 -7.03
N MET A 250 -31.91 21.77 -5.80
CA MET A 250 -30.84 22.71 -5.41
C MET A 250 -30.13 22.23 -4.13
N PRO A 251 -29.31 21.17 -4.20
CA PRO A 251 -28.70 20.52 -3.03
C PRO A 251 -27.92 21.48 -2.12
N THR A 252 -27.10 22.36 -2.71
CA THR A 252 -26.32 23.36 -1.97
C THR A 252 -27.18 24.26 -1.09
N TRP A 253 -28.33 24.71 -1.62
CA TRP A 253 -29.25 25.55 -0.87
C TRP A 253 -30.03 24.75 0.17
N ALA A 254 -30.47 23.53 -0.15
CA ALA A 254 -31.10 22.65 0.84
C ALA A 254 -30.19 22.40 2.04
N GLN A 255 -28.90 22.09 1.80
CA GLN A 255 -27.91 21.92 2.86
C GLN A 255 -27.69 23.21 3.66
N LYS A 256 -27.61 24.36 2.99
CA LYS A 256 -27.46 25.66 3.65
C LYS A 256 -28.67 26.03 4.50
N LEU A 257 -29.89 25.70 4.06
CA LEU A 257 -31.10 25.92 4.85
C LEU A 257 -31.17 24.97 6.03
N GLU A 258 -30.77 23.70 5.86
CA GLU A 258 -30.68 22.73 6.95
C GLU A 258 -29.78 23.24 8.07
N THR A 259 -28.65 23.89 7.75
CA THR A 259 -27.74 24.41 8.78
C THR A 259 -28.31 25.56 9.61
N LEU A 260 -29.37 26.22 9.12
CA LEU A 260 -30.09 27.26 9.86
C LEU A 260 -31.14 26.68 10.83
N THR A 261 -31.51 25.40 10.68
CA THR A 261 -32.56 24.78 11.50
C THR A 261 -32.15 24.62 12.96
N PRO A 262 -33.11 24.70 13.92
CA PRO A 262 -32.84 24.38 15.32
C PRO A 262 -32.33 22.94 15.52
N ARG A 263 -32.79 21.98 14.69
CA ARG A 263 -32.38 20.57 14.74
C ARG A 263 -30.89 20.42 14.40
N TYR A 264 -30.39 21.08 13.36
CA TYR A 264 -28.97 21.07 13.02
C TYR A 264 -28.10 21.76 14.09
N ARG A 265 -28.57 22.88 14.64
CA ARG A 265 -27.85 23.58 15.73
C ARG A 265 -27.79 22.74 17.01
N ARG A 266 -28.82 21.94 17.30
CA ARG A 266 -28.79 20.96 18.42
C ARG A 266 -27.79 19.87 18.11
N PHE A 267 -27.88 19.26 16.94
CA PHE A 267 -26.96 18.24 16.44
C PHE A 267 -25.49 18.64 16.59
N ARG A 268 -25.11 19.78 16.00
CA ARG A 268 -23.74 20.31 16.06
C ARG A 268 -23.29 20.52 17.51
N ARG A 269 -24.15 21.07 18.39
CA ARG A 269 -23.82 21.25 19.81
C ARG A 269 -23.61 19.93 20.54
N THR A 270 -24.44 18.93 20.29
CA THR A 270 -24.31 17.59 20.91
C THR A 270 -23.00 16.94 20.48
N VAL A 271 -22.76 16.79 19.18
CA VAL A 271 -21.58 16.07 18.66
C VAL A 271 -20.29 16.78 19.01
N ILE A 272 -20.22 18.12 18.82
CA ILE A 272 -19.03 18.89 19.22
C ILE A 272 -18.82 18.79 20.73
N GLY A 273 -19.88 18.88 21.55
CA GLY A 273 -19.76 18.76 23.00
C GLY A 273 -19.14 17.43 23.44
N GLU A 274 -19.49 16.32 22.78
CA GLU A 274 -18.92 15.00 23.03
C GLU A 274 -17.46 14.90 22.54
N VAL A 275 -17.19 15.28 21.29
CA VAL A 275 -15.86 15.24 20.69
C VAL A 275 -14.88 16.15 21.45
N SER A 276 -15.26 17.40 21.73
CA SER A 276 -14.46 18.36 22.50
C SER A 276 -14.14 17.87 23.92
N ARG A 277 -14.98 17.02 24.50
CA ARG A 277 -14.69 16.40 25.81
C ARG A 277 -13.68 15.29 25.68
N ALA A 278 -13.80 14.44 24.66
CA ALA A 278 -12.81 13.41 24.36
C ALA A 278 -11.43 14.04 24.07
N MET A 279 -11.41 15.11 23.28
CA MET A 279 -10.20 15.90 22.98
C MET A 279 -9.55 16.43 24.26
N ARG A 280 -10.31 17.10 25.13
CA ARG A 280 -9.76 17.63 26.38
C ARG A 280 -9.18 16.53 27.27
N LYS A 281 -9.89 15.39 27.41
CA LYS A 281 -9.36 14.23 28.13
C LYS A 281 -8.06 13.69 27.51
N ALA A 282 -7.96 13.63 26.19
CA ALA A 282 -6.75 13.19 25.50
C ALA A 282 -5.60 14.18 25.70
N VAL A 283 -5.85 15.48 25.56
CA VAL A 283 -4.85 16.53 25.88
C VAL A 283 -4.39 16.41 27.33
N ASP A 284 -5.29 16.22 28.28
CA ASP A 284 -4.95 16.07 29.71
C ASP A 284 -4.05 14.85 29.95
N ARG A 285 -4.24 13.72 29.23
CA ARG A 285 -3.35 12.55 29.32
C ARG A 285 -1.91 12.86 28.92
N TYR A 286 -1.71 13.76 27.97
CA TYR A 286 -0.40 14.08 27.39
C TYR A 286 0.21 15.36 27.93
N ARG A 287 -0.55 16.19 28.66
CA ARG A 287 -0.15 17.53 29.07
C ARG A 287 1.14 17.53 29.90
N ASP A 288 1.21 16.64 30.88
CA ASP A 288 2.31 16.63 31.87
C ASP A 288 3.43 15.64 31.51
N ILE A 289 3.32 14.96 30.37
CA ILE A 289 4.38 14.08 29.87
C ILE A 289 5.44 14.93 29.17
N GLU A 290 6.71 14.69 29.50
CA GLU A 290 7.84 15.33 28.82
C GLU A 290 7.87 14.96 27.33
N VAL A 291 8.28 15.89 26.47
CA VAL A 291 8.35 15.66 25.00
C VAL A 291 9.13 14.38 24.68
N GLY A 292 10.24 14.14 25.37
CA GLY A 292 11.02 12.92 25.19
C GLY A 292 10.23 11.64 25.51
N LYS A 293 9.45 11.61 26.59
CA LYS A 293 8.62 10.43 26.94
C LYS A 293 7.43 10.26 25.99
N LEU A 294 6.79 11.36 25.55
CA LEU A 294 5.75 11.38 24.49
C LEU A 294 6.23 10.85 23.13
N GLU A 295 7.55 10.92 22.87
CA GLU A 295 8.18 10.45 21.64
C GLU A 295 8.72 9.01 21.72
N ALA A 296 9.03 8.51 22.92
CA ALA A 296 9.55 7.14 23.12
C ALA A 296 8.48 6.10 23.36
N GLU A 297 7.45 6.46 24.12
CA GLU A 297 6.33 5.58 24.34
C GLU A 297 5.38 5.76 23.15
N ASP A 298 4.82 4.67 22.64
CA ASP A 298 3.68 4.68 21.72
C ASP A 298 2.42 4.36 22.54
N PRO A 299 1.88 5.34 23.31
CA PRO A 299 0.69 5.15 24.14
C PRO A 299 -0.60 5.30 23.32
N ASP A 300 -0.52 5.37 21.98
CA ASP A 300 -1.67 5.74 21.16
C ASP A 300 -2.69 4.61 21.16
N THR A 301 -3.88 4.90 21.71
CA THR A 301 -4.97 3.92 21.80
C THR A 301 -6.11 4.22 20.83
N CYS A 302 -6.12 5.41 20.23
CA CYS A 302 -7.15 5.88 19.32
C CYS A 302 -6.63 6.98 18.37
N MET A 303 -7.42 7.33 17.34
CA MET A 303 -7.02 8.32 16.34
C MET A 303 -6.71 9.68 16.96
N LEU A 304 -7.47 10.06 17.99
CA LEU A 304 -7.27 11.32 18.71
C LEU A 304 -5.90 11.40 19.37
N ASP A 305 -5.44 10.28 19.93
CA ASP A 305 -4.15 10.22 20.62
C ASP A 305 -3.03 10.52 19.65
N VAL A 306 -3.04 9.83 18.50
CA VAL A 306 -2.07 10.02 17.41
C VAL A 306 -1.99 11.48 16.98
N VAL A 307 -3.14 12.06 16.66
CA VAL A 307 -3.23 13.41 16.08
C VAL A 307 -2.90 14.50 17.10
N LEU A 308 -3.44 14.41 18.32
CA LEU A 308 -3.19 15.40 19.36
C LEU A 308 -1.76 15.32 19.90
N ARG A 309 -1.22 14.11 20.08
CA ARG A 309 0.18 13.93 20.48
C ARG A 309 1.12 14.55 19.45
N ARG A 310 0.86 14.33 18.16
CA ARG A 310 1.64 14.93 17.07
C ARG A 310 1.57 16.45 17.07
N GLN A 311 0.37 17.03 17.17
CA GLN A 311 0.21 18.48 17.26
C GLN A 311 0.95 19.06 18.47
N MET A 312 0.85 18.41 19.63
CA MET A 312 1.55 18.84 20.84
C MET A 312 3.08 18.77 20.71
N ILE A 313 3.61 17.76 20.01
CA ILE A 313 5.05 17.67 19.71
C ILE A 313 5.47 18.79 18.76
N GLU A 314 4.71 19.05 17.69
CA GLU A 314 4.99 20.12 16.72
C GLU A 314 4.95 21.52 17.37
N ASP A 315 3.95 21.78 18.21
CA ASP A 315 3.82 23.04 18.94
C ASP A 315 4.99 23.25 19.91
N ARG A 316 5.36 22.21 20.68
CA ARG A 316 6.48 22.27 21.64
C ARG A 316 7.84 22.42 20.95
N LYS A 317 8.06 21.79 19.80
CA LYS A 317 9.31 21.92 19.01
C LYS A 317 9.46 23.28 18.35
N SER A 318 8.35 23.85 17.87
CA SER A 318 8.35 25.16 17.20
C SER A 318 8.30 26.35 18.18
N GLY A 319 8.04 26.09 19.47
CA GLY A 319 7.77 27.13 20.45
C GLY A 319 6.44 27.84 20.23
N ALA A 320 5.55 27.26 19.41
CA ALA A 320 4.22 27.81 19.15
C ALA A 320 3.34 27.68 20.40
N ILE A 321 2.44 28.63 20.60
CA ILE A 321 1.49 28.62 21.71
C ILE A 321 0.47 27.49 21.44
N PRO A 322 0.34 26.48 22.31
CA PRO A 322 -0.62 25.42 22.12
C PRO A 322 -2.04 25.97 22.00
N THR A 323 -2.71 25.65 20.90
CA THR A 323 -4.11 26.01 20.71
C THR A 323 -5.03 24.96 21.32
N ASP A 324 -6.22 25.35 21.76
CA ASP A 324 -7.21 24.39 22.26
C ASP A 324 -7.77 23.57 21.08
N PRO A 325 -7.45 22.28 20.95
CA PRO A 325 -7.89 21.47 19.81
C PRO A 325 -9.42 21.32 19.77
N ALA A 326 -10.10 21.49 20.91
CA ALA A 326 -11.55 21.50 20.98
C ALA A 326 -12.18 22.75 20.32
N LYS A 327 -11.38 23.74 19.94
CA LYS A 327 -11.79 24.93 19.18
C LYS A 327 -11.30 24.92 17.73
N ASP A 328 -10.43 23.98 17.36
CA ASP A 328 -9.95 23.87 15.98
C ASP A 328 -11.01 23.25 15.08
N GLN A 329 -11.57 24.07 14.19
CA GLN A 329 -12.58 23.62 13.23
C GLN A 329 -12.03 22.62 12.19
N ASN A 330 -10.73 22.66 11.85
CA ASN A 330 -10.14 21.67 10.94
C ASN A 330 -10.20 20.27 11.55
N MET A 331 -9.86 20.17 12.84
CA MET A 331 -9.90 18.94 13.62
C MET A 331 -11.34 18.43 13.78
N LEU A 332 -12.24 19.32 14.21
CA LEU A 332 -13.64 18.97 14.46
C LEU A 332 -14.37 18.52 13.20
N ASP A 333 -14.22 19.22 12.08
CA ASP A 333 -14.87 18.85 10.81
C ASP A 333 -14.27 17.55 10.24
N GLU A 334 -12.97 17.29 10.38
CA GLU A 334 -12.37 16.05 9.88
C GLU A 334 -12.83 14.83 10.69
N MET A 335 -12.79 14.93 12.02
CA MET A 335 -13.31 13.88 12.92
C MET A 335 -14.75 13.54 12.63
N PHE A 336 -15.54 14.58 12.39
CA PHE A 336 -16.93 14.40 12.03
C PHE A 336 -17.09 13.62 10.72
N ILE A 337 -16.33 14.00 9.69
CA ILE A 337 -16.34 13.31 8.40
C ILE A 337 -15.96 11.83 8.58
N MET A 338 -14.97 11.53 9.40
CA MET A 338 -14.57 10.14 9.70
C MET A 338 -15.68 9.37 10.42
N LEU A 339 -16.37 9.98 11.40
CA LEU A 339 -17.50 9.34 12.09
C LEU A 339 -18.65 9.01 11.15
N VAL A 340 -19.10 9.98 10.36
CA VAL A 340 -20.21 9.77 9.42
C VAL A 340 -19.80 8.78 8.33
N GLY A 341 -18.57 8.90 7.82
CA GLY A 341 -18.01 7.99 6.83
C GLY A 341 -17.94 6.55 7.34
N GLY A 342 -17.39 6.31 8.53
CA GLY A 342 -17.19 4.96 9.08
C GLY A 342 -18.44 4.31 9.67
N HIS A 343 -19.52 5.06 9.90
CA HIS A 343 -20.78 4.55 10.46
C HIS A 343 -21.71 3.97 9.39
N ASP A 344 -22.29 4.81 8.54
CA ASP A 344 -23.39 4.39 7.65
C ASP A 344 -22.89 3.56 6.46
N SER A 345 -21.70 3.89 5.92
CA SER A 345 -21.13 3.14 4.79
C SER A 345 -20.74 1.71 5.17
N THR A 346 -20.16 1.52 6.35
CA THR A 346 -19.80 0.20 6.90
C THR A 346 -21.03 -0.64 7.17
N ALA A 347 -22.07 -0.06 7.80
CA ALA A 347 -23.31 -0.77 8.08
C ALA A 347 -24.02 -1.23 6.80
N ASN A 348 -24.04 -0.39 5.77
CA ASN A 348 -24.59 -0.74 4.46
C ASN A 348 -23.77 -1.82 3.75
N ALA A 349 -22.42 -1.75 3.80
CA ALA A 349 -21.56 -2.77 3.23
C ALA A 349 -21.79 -4.15 3.89
N LEU A 350 -21.90 -4.20 5.22
CA LEU A 350 -22.20 -5.43 5.97
C LEU A 350 -23.61 -5.96 5.70
N SER A 351 -24.59 -5.07 5.55
CA SER A 351 -25.96 -5.45 5.20
C SER A 351 -26.01 -6.12 3.81
N TRP A 352 -25.32 -5.55 2.83
CA TRP A 352 -25.16 -6.17 1.50
C TRP A 352 -24.40 -7.49 1.58
N PHE A 353 -23.33 -7.56 2.36
CA PHE A 353 -22.58 -8.81 2.56
C PHE A 353 -23.50 -9.94 3.05
N VAL A 354 -24.29 -9.71 4.10
CA VAL A 354 -25.25 -10.71 4.60
C VAL A 354 -26.30 -11.05 3.54
N LYS A 355 -26.80 -10.04 2.81
CA LYS A 355 -27.76 -10.28 1.72
C LYS A 355 -27.18 -11.14 0.61
N PHE A 356 -25.92 -10.95 0.22
CA PHE A 356 -25.25 -11.78 -0.77
C PHE A 356 -24.99 -13.19 -0.25
N MET A 357 -24.63 -13.36 1.02
CA MET A 357 -24.46 -14.68 1.62
C MET A 357 -25.77 -15.47 1.67
N GLU A 358 -26.90 -14.79 1.95
CA GLU A 358 -28.24 -15.41 1.90
C GLU A 358 -28.63 -15.79 0.47
N ALA A 359 -28.41 -14.90 -0.50
CA ALA A 359 -28.76 -15.15 -1.90
C ALA A 359 -27.84 -16.17 -2.60
N ASN A 360 -26.65 -16.46 -2.06
CA ASN A 360 -25.65 -17.36 -2.64
C ASN A 360 -25.16 -18.41 -1.63
N PRO A 361 -25.99 -19.44 -1.31
CA PRO A 361 -25.66 -20.45 -0.29
C PRO A 361 -24.37 -21.23 -0.55
N ASP A 362 -24.02 -21.47 -1.83
CA ASP A 362 -22.79 -22.16 -2.20
C ASP A 362 -21.55 -21.35 -1.80
N ALA A 363 -21.54 -20.06 -2.13
CA ALA A 363 -20.46 -19.14 -1.75
C ALA A 363 -20.36 -18.99 -0.23
N GLN A 364 -21.50 -18.94 0.47
CA GLN A 364 -21.55 -18.91 1.93
C GLN A 364 -20.99 -20.20 2.54
N THR A 365 -21.32 -21.36 1.98
CA THR A 365 -20.85 -22.67 2.45
C THR A 365 -19.34 -22.80 2.27
N GLU A 366 -18.82 -22.39 1.10
CA GLU A 366 -17.39 -22.35 0.83
C GLU A 366 -16.66 -21.41 1.79
N LEU A 367 -17.17 -20.19 1.99
CA LEU A 367 -16.58 -19.24 2.95
C LEU A 367 -16.56 -19.81 4.37
N ARG A 368 -17.68 -20.39 4.84
CA ARG A 368 -17.76 -21.02 6.16
C ARG A 368 -16.76 -22.17 6.30
N THR A 369 -16.53 -22.93 5.23
CA THR A 369 -15.58 -24.04 5.21
C THR A 369 -14.15 -23.52 5.33
N ALA A 370 -13.80 -22.49 4.55
CA ALA A 370 -12.51 -21.82 4.61
C ALA A 370 -12.24 -21.26 6.02
N LEU A 371 -13.21 -20.53 6.59
CA LEU A 371 -13.08 -19.93 7.93
C LEU A 371 -12.93 -20.99 9.04
N LYS A 372 -13.73 -22.07 9.01
CA LYS A 372 -13.65 -23.15 10.01
C LYS A 372 -12.35 -23.94 9.91
N THR A 373 -11.81 -24.07 8.70
CA THR A 373 -10.52 -24.76 8.47
C THR A 373 -9.36 -23.92 9.01
N SER A 374 -9.40 -22.60 8.78
CA SER A 374 -8.37 -21.68 9.26
C SER A 374 -8.41 -21.43 10.77
N PHE A 375 -9.59 -21.54 11.40
CA PHE A 375 -9.76 -21.32 12.84
C PHE A 375 -10.44 -22.54 13.50
N PRO A 376 -9.70 -23.65 13.68
CA PRO A 376 -10.24 -24.85 14.31
C PRO A 376 -10.38 -24.65 15.82
N GLY A 377 -11.60 -24.41 16.29
CA GLY A 377 -11.87 -24.27 17.72
C GLY A 377 -13.31 -23.82 18.02
N PRO A 378 -13.78 -24.02 19.26
CA PRO A 378 -15.13 -23.59 19.68
C PRO A 378 -15.20 -22.08 19.99
N GLN A 379 -14.05 -21.42 20.18
CA GLN A 379 -13.97 -20.00 20.51
C GLN A 379 -13.80 -19.15 19.24
N PRO A 380 -14.38 -17.93 19.18
CA PRO A 380 -14.07 -16.98 18.13
C PRO A 380 -12.56 -16.68 18.06
N PRO A 381 -11.98 -16.51 16.85
CA PRO A 381 -10.57 -16.15 16.72
C PRO A 381 -10.32 -14.75 17.26
N THR A 382 -9.10 -14.51 17.75
CA THR A 382 -8.66 -13.18 18.20
C THR A 382 -8.43 -12.26 17.00
N TYR A 383 -8.46 -10.94 17.21
CA TYR A 383 -8.16 -9.98 16.14
C TYR A 383 -6.76 -10.21 15.53
N ALA A 384 -5.76 -10.60 16.32
CA ALA A 384 -4.42 -10.92 15.84
C ALA A 384 -4.43 -12.16 14.92
N GLN A 385 -5.11 -13.23 15.34
CA GLN A 385 -5.27 -14.43 14.51
C GLN A 385 -5.97 -14.13 13.18
N ILE A 386 -7.02 -13.30 13.19
CA ILE A 386 -7.72 -12.87 11.98
C ILE A 386 -6.77 -12.13 11.03
N LEU A 387 -5.92 -11.25 11.54
CA LEU A 387 -5.00 -10.43 10.74
C LEU A 387 -3.76 -11.18 10.25
N ASP A 388 -3.33 -12.22 10.96
CA ASP A 388 -2.11 -12.97 10.63
C ASP A 388 -2.39 -14.20 9.76
N THR A 389 -3.67 -14.56 9.58
CA THR A 389 -4.06 -15.73 8.79
C THR A 389 -4.51 -15.31 7.40
N GLU A 390 -3.77 -15.74 6.36
CA GLU A 390 -4.17 -15.52 4.98
C GLU A 390 -5.32 -16.46 4.59
N ILE A 391 -6.47 -15.90 4.22
CA ILE A 391 -7.65 -16.65 3.76
C ILE A 391 -8.10 -16.05 2.43
N PRO A 392 -7.50 -16.45 1.30
CA PRO A 392 -7.75 -15.84 -0.01
C PRO A 392 -9.23 -15.77 -0.40
N TYR A 393 -10.01 -16.80 -0.05
CA TYR A 393 -11.45 -16.81 -0.34
C TYR A 393 -12.25 -15.81 0.50
N LEU A 394 -11.80 -15.46 1.71
CA LEU A 394 -12.40 -14.39 2.52
C LEU A 394 -12.19 -13.03 1.84
N ASP A 395 -10.95 -12.71 1.46
CA ASP A 395 -10.62 -11.46 0.77
C ASP A 395 -11.41 -11.33 -0.54
N ALA A 396 -11.46 -12.41 -1.30
CA ALA A 396 -12.25 -12.52 -2.53
C ALA A 396 -13.75 -12.26 -2.30
N THR A 397 -14.31 -12.78 -1.19
CA THR A 397 -15.73 -12.60 -0.87
C THR A 397 -16.01 -11.16 -0.43
N CYS A 398 -15.09 -10.54 0.33
CA CYS A 398 -15.18 -9.14 0.73
C CYS A 398 -15.15 -8.21 -0.49
N GLU A 399 -14.18 -8.38 -1.40
CA GLU A 399 -14.09 -7.57 -2.61
C GLU A 399 -15.30 -7.76 -3.54
N GLU A 400 -15.75 -8.99 -3.74
CA GLU A 400 -16.94 -9.26 -4.57
C GLU A 400 -18.21 -8.62 -3.99
N SER A 401 -18.32 -8.61 -2.66
CA SER A 401 -19.42 -7.93 -1.95
C SER A 401 -19.36 -6.43 -2.16
N LEU A 402 -18.19 -5.80 -1.99
CA LEU A 402 -18.03 -4.36 -2.19
C LEU A 402 -18.30 -3.94 -3.65
N ARG A 403 -17.81 -4.73 -4.61
CA ARG A 403 -18.02 -4.49 -6.06
C ARG A 403 -19.51 -4.46 -6.41
N LEU A 404 -20.29 -5.42 -5.91
CA LEU A 404 -21.71 -5.56 -6.24
C LEU A 404 -22.64 -4.70 -5.37
N ALA A 405 -22.29 -4.44 -4.12
CA ALA A 405 -23.08 -3.63 -3.19
C ALA A 405 -23.30 -2.21 -3.73
N GLY A 406 -22.30 -1.63 -4.40
CA GLY A 406 -22.39 -0.27 -4.91
C GLY A 406 -22.61 0.76 -3.80
N THR A 407 -21.98 0.59 -2.63
CA THR A 407 -22.13 1.47 -1.45
C THR A 407 -21.89 2.95 -1.79
N SER A 408 -20.99 3.22 -2.75
CA SER A 408 -20.92 4.50 -3.46
C SER A 408 -20.93 4.24 -4.96
N LYS A 409 -21.98 4.69 -5.66
CA LYS A 409 -22.17 4.40 -7.09
C LYS A 409 -21.47 5.39 -8.03
N GLY A 410 -21.13 6.58 -7.54
CA GLY A 410 -20.67 7.66 -8.41
C GLY A 410 -19.64 8.57 -7.76
N ASN A 411 -18.71 9.06 -8.58
CA ASN A 411 -17.72 10.03 -8.16
C ASN A 411 -17.63 11.19 -9.13
N LEU A 412 -17.78 12.42 -8.64
CA LEU A 412 -17.75 13.61 -9.48
C LEU A 412 -16.36 14.26 -9.46
N ARG A 413 -15.81 14.48 -10.65
CA ARG A 413 -14.53 15.13 -10.88
C ARG A 413 -14.68 16.31 -11.83
N ARG A 414 -13.73 17.24 -11.78
CA ARG A 414 -13.62 18.37 -12.71
C ARG A 414 -12.25 18.34 -13.36
N ALA A 415 -12.22 18.45 -14.69
CA ALA A 415 -10.98 18.62 -15.43
C ALA A 415 -10.35 19.98 -15.06
N ILE A 416 -9.11 20.00 -14.59
CA ILE A 416 -8.39 21.24 -14.22
C ILE A 416 -7.48 21.74 -15.35
N VAL A 417 -7.30 20.93 -16.38
CA VAL A 417 -6.63 21.22 -17.65
C VAL A 417 -7.49 20.69 -18.81
N ASP A 418 -7.21 21.14 -20.02
CA ASP A 418 -7.76 20.49 -21.22
C ASP A 418 -7.15 19.09 -21.33
N THR A 419 -7.98 18.08 -21.56
CA THR A 419 -7.53 16.68 -21.60
C THR A 419 -8.41 15.84 -22.54
N GLN A 420 -8.21 14.52 -22.57
CA GLN A 420 -9.03 13.57 -23.30
C GLN A 420 -9.48 12.40 -22.42
N ILE A 421 -10.67 11.90 -22.68
CA ILE A 421 -11.20 10.65 -22.09
C ILE A 421 -11.73 9.81 -23.26
N LEU A 422 -11.20 8.60 -23.43
CA LEU A 422 -11.60 7.67 -24.51
C LEU A 422 -11.61 8.34 -25.91
N GLY A 423 -10.58 9.12 -26.21
CA GLY A 423 -10.42 9.88 -27.46
C GLY A 423 -11.31 11.13 -27.59
N CYS A 424 -12.18 11.42 -26.62
CA CYS A 424 -13.02 12.62 -26.60
C CYS A 424 -12.32 13.78 -25.90
N SER A 425 -12.29 14.96 -26.53
CA SER A 425 -11.72 16.18 -25.95
C SER A 425 -12.57 16.71 -24.78
N ILE A 426 -11.96 16.79 -23.60
CA ILE A 426 -12.59 17.27 -22.37
C ILE A 426 -11.98 18.63 -22.01
N PRO A 427 -12.72 19.74 -22.15
CA PRO A 427 -12.17 21.05 -21.87
C PRO A 427 -12.02 21.30 -20.37
N LYS A 428 -11.07 22.16 -20.01
CA LYS A 428 -10.85 22.62 -18.65
C LYS A 428 -12.14 23.15 -18.06
N GLY A 429 -12.42 22.64 -16.87
CA GLY A 429 -13.56 22.99 -16.06
C GLY A 429 -14.84 22.23 -16.39
N ALA A 430 -14.81 21.27 -17.32
CA ALA A 430 -15.90 20.31 -17.51
C ALA A 430 -15.95 19.33 -16.32
N GLU A 431 -17.17 18.91 -15.96
CA GLU A 431 -17.42 17.96 -14.88
C GLU A 431 -17.73 16.58 -15.44
N VAL A 432 -17.16 15.56 -14.80
CA VAL A 432 -17.26 14.16 -15.20
C VAL A 432 -17.76 13.34 -14.02
N LEU A 433 -18.94 12.72 -14.17
CA LEU A 433 -19.48 11.74 -13.24
C LEU A 433 -18.97 10.36 -13.62
N LEU A 434 -18.17 9.79 -12.74
CA LEU A 434 -17.53 8.49 -12.89
C LEU A 434 -18.41 7.41 -12.26
N ASN A 435 -18.74 6.35 -13.01
CA ASN A 435 -19.44 5.19 -12.45
C ASN A 435 -18.47 4.34 -11.62
N LEU A 436 -18.71 4.25 -10.32
CA LEU A 436 -17.94 3.36 -9.43
C LEU A 436 -18.55 1.96 -9.34
N HIS A 437 -19.83 1.81 -9.72
CA HIS A 437 -20.57 0.57 -9.59
C HIS A 437 -20.37 -0.34 -10.79
N SER A 438 -19.48 -1.32 -10.63
CA SER A 438 -19.16 -2.29 -11.67
C SER A 438 -20.02 -3.55 -11.52
N ASN A 439 -21.30 -3.49 -11.87
CA ASN A 439 -22.24 -4.61 -11.80
C ASN A 439 -22.77 -5.08 -13.18
N ARG A 440 -22.28 -4.49 -14.27
CA ARG A 440 -22.68 -4.78 -15.65
C ARG A 440 -21.46 -4.83 -16.55
N ALA A 441 -21.58 -5.55 -17.66
CA ALA A 441 -20.50 -5.60 -18.64
C ALA A 441 -20.31 -4.21 -19.24
N PRO A 442 -19.08 -3.65 -19.24
CA PRO A 442 -18.83 -2.36 -19.85
C PRO A 442 -19.01 -2.43 -21.37
N VAL A 443 -19.34 -1.30 -21.98
CA VAL A 443 -19.33 -1.19 -23.44
C VAL A 443 -17.89 -1.38 -23.94
N PRO A 444 -17.62 -2.28 -24.91
CA PRO A 444 -16.27 -2.47 -25.42
C PRO A 444 -15.68 -1.16 -25.96
N VAL A 445 -14.43 -0.89 -25.59
CA VAL A 445 -13.70 0.30 -26.02
C VAL A 445 -12.42 -0.11 -26.71
N ASP A 446 -12.14 0.49 -27.86
CA ASP A 446 -10.84 0.35 -28.51
C ASP A 446 -9.73 0.88 -27.59
N ASN A 447 -8.79 0.00 -27.24
CA ASN A 447 -7.67 0.32 -26.35
C ASN A 447 -6.81 1.48 -26.86
N SER A 448 -6.77 1.73 -28.18
CA SER A 448 -6.05 2.89 -28.76
C SER A 448 -6.60 4.24 -28.28
N LYS A 449 -7.87 4.28 -27.83
CA LYS A 449 -8.54 5.49 -27.33
C LYS A 449 -8.29 5.74 -25.85
N ARG A 450 -7.76 4.76 -25.11
CA ARG A 450 -7.46 4.86 -23.67
C ARG A 450 -6.19 5.67 -23.46
N SER A 451 -6.05 6.26 -22.27
CA SER A 451 -4.81 6.95 -21.88
C SER A 451 -3.61 5.98 -21.89
N ALA A 452 -2.38 6.49 -22.02
CA ALA A 452 -1.18 5.67 -21.94
C ALA A 452 -1.09 4.91 -20.59
N SER A 453 -1.45 5.57 -19.49
CA SER A 453 -1.45 4.95 -18.15
C SER A 453 -2.49 3.84 -17.99
N SER A 454 -3.62 3.95 -18.68
CA SER A 454 -4.67 2.93 -18.74
C SER A 454 -4.21 1.73 -19.59
N GLN A 455 -3.60 1.98 -20.76
CA GLN A 455 -3.02 0.93 -21.62
C GLN A 455 -1.90 0.16 -20.90
N ASP A 456 -1.00 0.87 -20.22
CA ASP A 456 0.08 0.26 -19.43
C ASP A 456 -0.45 -0.65 -18.32
N ALA A 457 -1.53 -0.23 -17.65
CA ALA A 457 -2.17 -1.02 -16.60
C ALA A 457 -2.78 -2.31 -17.16
N ILE A 458 -3.47 -2.25 -18.30
CA ILE A 458 -4.02 -3.42 -19.00
C ILE A 458 -2.88 -4.36 -19.43
N GLN A 459 -1.79 -3.83 -20.00
CA GLN A 459 -0.64 -4.65 -20.39
C GLN A 459 0.02 -5.34 -19.20
N LYS A 460 0.01 -4.71 -18.02
CA LYS A 460 0.63 -5.23 -16.81
C LYS A 460 -0.24 -6.27 -16.10
N HIS A 461 -1.54 -6.04 -16.02
CA HIS A 461 -2.46 -6.81 -15.19
C HIS A 461 -3.44 -7.70 -15.97
N GLY A 462 -3.44 -7.62 -17.31
CA GLY A 462 -4.41 -8.28 -18.17
C GLY A 462 -5.63 -7.41 -18.43
N ASP A 463 -6.41 -7.76 -19.46
CA ASP A 463 -7.70 -7.13 -19.72
C ASP A 463 -8.77 -7.88 -18.93
N CYS A 464 -9.02 -7.40 -17.71
CA CYS A 464 -9.96 -7.99 -16.77
C CYS A 464 -11.38 -8.22 -17.31
N PHE A 465 -11.80 -7.52 -18.38
CA PHE A 465 -13.12 -7.69 -18.98
C PHE A 465 -13.12 -8.60 -20.22
N ALA A 466 -11.96 -8.83 -20.84
CA ALA A 466 -11.78 -9.81 -21.90
C ALA A 466 -11.46 -11.23 -21.35
N ASP A 467 -10.83 -11.30 -20.18
CA ASP A 467 -10.41 -12.52 -19.50
C ASP A 467 -11.56 -13.18 -18.68
N PRO A 468 -11.41 -14.44 -18.19
CA PRO A 468 -12.41 -15.11 -17.37
C PRO A 468 -12.97 -14.30 -16.19
N PRO A 469 -12.19 -13.44 -15.49
CA PRO A 469 -12.72 -12.60 -14.42
C PRO A 469 -13.87 -11.68 -14.84
N GLY A 470 -13.94 -11.23 -16.09
CA GLY A 470 -14.98 -10.33 -16.59
C GLY A 470 -16.32 -11.02 -16.90
N ARG A 471 -16.36 -12.36 -16.91
CA ARG A 471 -17.56 -13.14 -17.23
C ARG A 471 -18.60 -13.04 -16.12
N ASP A 472 -19.88 -13.01 -16.51
CA ASP A 472 -21.01 -12.99 -15.58
C ASP A 472 -20.87 -11.90 -14.49
N ILE A 473 -20.38 -10.71 -14.84
CA ILE A 473 -20.07 -9.64 -13.88
C ILE A 473 -21.24 -9.22 -12.99
N ALA A 474 -22.48 -9.46 -13.42
CA ALA A 474 -23.67 -9.19 -12.61
C ALA A 474 -23.89 -10.22 -11.48
N LYS A 475 -23.28 -11.40 -11.56
CA LYS A 475 -23.39 -12.46 -10.56
C LYS A 475 -22.34 -12.30 -9.46
N PHE A 476 -22.72 -12.70 -8.25
CA PHE A 476 -21.82 -12.78 -7.11
C PHE A 476 -20.94 -14.02 -7.21
N GLN A 477 -19.66 -13.85 -7.56
CA GLN A 477 -18.68 -14.92 -7.73
C GLN A 477 -17.33 -14.55 -7.11
N PRO A 478 -17.07 -14.88 -5.83
CA PRO A 478 -15.80 -14.60 -5.16
C PRO A 478 -14.60 -15.22 -5.89
N ARG A 479 -14.73 -16.43 -6.44
CA ARG A 479 -13.63 -17.14 -7.14
C ARG A 479 -13.00 -16.36 -8.29
N ARG A 480 -13.68 -15.34 -8.83
CA ARG A 480 -13.15 -14.38 -9.80
C ARG A 480 -11.84 -13.72 -9.36
N TRP A 481 -11.74 -13.46 -8.06
CA TRP A 481 -10.61 -12.81 -7.43
C TRP A 481 -9.48 -13.78 -7.10
N LEU A 482 -9.60 -15.06 -7.45
CA LEU A 482 -8.62 -16.08 -7.13
C LEU A 482 -7.83 -16.49 -8.35
N THR A 483 -6.53 -16.61 -8.15
CA THR A 483 -5.57 -17.19 -9.07
C THR A 483 -4.92 -18.39 -8.39
N LYS A 484 -4.32 -19.29 -9.17
CA LYS A 484 -3.52 -20.39 -8.62
C LYS A 484 -2.10 -19.92 -8.44
N ASP A 485 -1.55 -20.13 -7.26
CA ASP A 485 -0.12 -19.99 -7.02
C ASP A 485 0.63 -21.08 -7.81
N GLU A 486 1.53 -20.66 -8.71
CA GLU A 486 2.20 -21.56 -9.65
C GLU A 486 3.10 -22.61 -8.96
N VAL A 487 3.51 -22.33 -7.72
CA VAL A 487 4.42 -23.19 -6.95
C VAL A 487 3.66 -24.18 -6.08
N THR A 488 2.67 -23.68 -5.33
CA THR A 488 1.95 -24.46 -4.32
C THR A 488 0.63 -25.03 -4.82
N GLY A 489 0.12 -24.55 -5.97
CA GLY A 489 -1.20 -24.90 -6.50
C GLY A 489 -2.37 -24.39 -5.65
N ARG A 490 -2.08 -23.63 -4.58
CA ARG A 490 -3.10 -23.08 -3.67
C ARG A 490 -3.76 -21.85 -4.29
N ASP A 491 -4.96 -21.54 -3.82
CA ASP A 491 -5.64 -20.31 -4.20
C ASP A 491 -4.88 -19.10 -3.64
N LYS A 492 -4.74 -18.06 -4.46
CA LYS A 492 -4.11 -16.79 -4.12
C LYS A 492 -5.02 -15.66 -4.56
N PHE A 493 -5.28 -14.73 -3.65
CA PHE A 493 -6.11 -13.57 -3.92
C PHE A 493 -5.39 -12.59 -4.86
N ASN A 494 -6.10 -12.14 -5.89
CA ASN A 494 -5.64 -11.18 -6.90
C ASN A 494 -6.48 -9.89 -6.82
N PRO A 495 -5.96 -8.82 -6.18
CA PRO A 495 -6.69 -7.55 -6.06
C PRO A 495 -6.85 -6.82 -7.40
N TYR A 496 -6.16 -7.26 -8.46
CA TYR A 496 -6.23 -6.68 -9.80
C TYR A 496 -7.21 -7.42 -10.72
N ALA A 497 -7.98 -8.39 -10.22
CA ALA A 497 -8.87 -9.21 -11.03
C ALA A 497 -9.96 -8.38 -11.74
N ILE A 498 -10.51 -7.38 -11.06
CA ILE A 498 -11.41 -6.33 -11.60
C ILE A 498 -11.08 -5.02 -10.86
N PRO A 499 -11.25 -3.84 -11.47
CA PRO A 499 -11.15 -2.57 -10.74
C PRO A 499 -12.05 -2.53 -9.49
N SER A 500 -11.45 -2.55 -8.30
CA SER A 500 -12.13 -2.26 -7.03
C SER A 500 -11.99 -0.78 -6.70
N ILE A 501 -13.11 -0.06 -6.72
CA ILE A 501 -13.18 1.40 -6.53
C ILE A 501 -14.44 1.81 -5.74
N ALA A 502 -14.99 0.90 -4.94
CA ALA A 502 -16.25 1.08 -4.23
C ALA A 502 -16.26 2.32 -3.30
N PHE A 503 -15.08 2.77 -2.85
CA PHE A 503 -14.91 3.98 -2.05
C PHE A 503 -13.98 5.01 -2.72
N GLY A 504 -13.95 5.01 -4.06
CA GLY A 504 -13.07 5.84 -4.87
C GLY A 504 -11.66 5.24 -5.01
N GLY A 505 -10.68 6.10 -5.29
CA GLY A 505 -9.29 5.67 -5.47
C GLY A 505 -8.33 6.85 -5.50
N GLY A 506 -7.03 6.52 -5.37
CA GLY A 506 -5.94 7.50 -5.39
C GLY A 506 -5.97 8.48 -4.21
N TYR A 507 -5.40 9.67 -4.41
CA TYR A 507 -5.24 10.70 -3.36
C TYR A 507 -6.55 11.16 -2.72
N ARG A 508 -7.69 10.93 -3.37
CA ARG A 508 -9.02 11.35 -2.93
C ARG A 508 -9.94 10.16 -2.59
N GLY A 509 -9.43 8.92 -2.59
CA GLY A 509 -10.17 7.76 -2.11
C GLY A 509 -10.46 7.85 -0.61
N CYS A 510 -11.49 7.15 -0.15
CA CYS A 510 -11.67 6.92 1.28
C CYS A 510 -10.45 6.20 1.85
N PHE A 511 -10.17 6.46 3.11
CA PHE A 511 -9.02 5.89 3.77
C PHE A 511 -9.20 4.37 3.96
N GLY A 512 -8.19 3.55 3.66
CA GLY A 512 -8.18 2.11 3.98
C GLY A 512 -7.80 1.15 2.84
N ASP A 513 -7.86 1.56 1.57
CA ASP A 513 -7.42 0.71 0.44
C ASP A 513 -6.01 1.09 -0.03
N PHE A 514 -5.01 0.27 0.31
CA PHE A 514 -3.60 0.48 -0.01
C PHE A 514 -3.01 -0.54 -0.99
N ALA A 515 -3.79 -1.51 -1.48
CA ALA A 515 -3.28 -2.60 -2.34
C ALA A 515 -2.84 -2.12 -3.74
N ASN A 516 -3.19 -0.89 -4.13
CA ASN A 516 -3.05 -0.37 -5.49
C ASN A 516 -2.02 0.76 -5.68
N ILE A 517 -1.15 1.04 -4.70
CA ILE A 517 -0.11 2.09 -4.85
C ILE A 517 1.09 1.53 -5.64
N THR A 518 1.15 1.84 -6.95
CA THR A 518 2.36 1.61 -7.77
C THR A 518 3.39 2.69 -7.45
N ALA A 519 4.62 2.28 -7.09
CA ALA A 519 5.72 3.22 -6.83
C ALA A 519 6.04 4.05 -8.10
N PRO A 520 6.10 5.40 -8.01
CA PRO A 520 6.46 6.26 -9.14
C PRO A 520 7.83 5.90 -9.76
N PRO A 521 8.02 6.00 -11.09
CA PRO A 521 9.27 5.63 -11.76
C PRO A 521 10.54 6.39 -11.30
N HIS A 522 10.38 7.57 -10.69
CA HIS A 522 11.49 8.33 -10.07
C HIS A 522 12.15 7.61 -8.88
N PHE A 523 11.53 6.53 -8.39
CA PHE A 523 12.06 5.67 -7.32
C PHE A 523 12.95 4.53 -7.83
N LEU A 524 13.21 4.40 -9.14
CA LEU A 524 14.08 3.34 -9.68
C LEU A 524 15.56 3.79 -9.71
N ALA A 525 16.45 2.89 -9.29
CA ALA A 525 17.89 3.03 -9.47
C ALA A 525 18.27 2.58 -10.90
N PRO A 526 19.34 3.13 -11.49
CA PRO A 526 19.82 2.73 -12.81
C PRO A 526 20.64 1.43 -12.79
N SER A 527 20.66 0.70 -11.68
CA SER A 527 21.39 -0.55 -11.49
C SER A 527 20.45 -1.70 -11.15
N SER A 528 20.81 -2.91 -11.54
CA SER A 528 20.07 -4.12 -11.22
C SER A 528 20.36 -4.64 -9.82
N VAL A 529 19.47 -5.49 -9.29
CA VAL A 529 19.67 -6.19 -8.01
C VAL A 529 20.92 -7.09 -8.04
N THR A 530 21.32 -7.60 -9.21
CA THR A 530 22.57 -8.39 -9.35
C THR A 530 23.82 -7.57 -9.01
N GLU A 531 23.82 -6.26 -9.29
CA GLU A 531 24.94 -5.37 -8.99
C GLU A 531 25.05 -5.03 -7.49
N VAL A 532 23.99 -5.24 -6.70
CA VAL A 532 23.96 -4.94 -5.26
C VAL A 532 25.04 -5.72 -4.50
N SER A 533 25.34 -6.93 -4.96
CA SER A 533 26.40 -7.79 -4.42
C SER A 533 27.81 -7.16 -4.45
N SER A 534 28.03 -6.10 -5.24
CA SER A 534 29.29 -5.34 -5.27
C SER A 534 29.70 -4.82 -3.89
N CYS A 535 28.73 -4.53 -3.01
CA CYS A 535 28.99 -4.01 -1.66
C CYS A 535 29.95 -4.89 -0.85
N TRP A 536 30.00 -6.19 -1.13
CA TRP A 536 30.85 -7.16 -0.45
C TRP A 536 32.30 -7.19 -0.97
N SER A 537 32.57 -6.54 -2.11
CA SER A 537 33.85 -6.57 -2.84
C SER A 537 34.55 -5.21 -2.96
N GLU A 538 33.86 -4.11 -2.62
CA GLU A 538 34.38 -2.73 -2.72
C GLU A 538 35.63 -2.44 -1.86
N ARG A 539 35.99 -3.37 -0.97
CA ARG A 539 37.12 -3.29 -0.04
C ARG A 539 37.93 -4.59 -0.02
N PRO A 540 38.78 -4.84 -1.05
CA PRO A 540 39.54 -6.09 -1.18
C PRO A 540 40.36 -6.46 0.07
N SER A 541 41.14 -5.51 0.60
CA SER A 541 41.92 -5.67 1.82
C SER A 541 41.10 -6.04 3.07
N VAL A 542 39.86 -5.55 3.18
CA VAL A 542 38.97 -5.89 4.30
C VAL A 542 38.40 -7.30 4.14
N PHE A 543 38.04 -7.69 2.91
CA PHE A 543 37.59 -9.05 2.61
C PHE A 543 38.70 -10.08 2.81
N ALA A 544 39.93 -9.81 2.34
CA ALA A 544 41.07 -10.70 2.47
C ALA A 544 41.76 -10.68 3.85
N GLY A 545 41.41 -9.72 4.71
CA GLY A 545 41.98 -9.59 6.06
C GLY A 545 41.94 -10.88 6.90
N PRO A 546 40.79 -11.60 6.99
CA PRO A 546 40.71 -12.86 7.74
C PRO A 546 41.71 -13.93 7.28
N SER A 547 42.00 -14.06 5.98
CA SER A 547 43.00 -15.03 5.48
C SER A 547 44.43 -14.73 5.91
N LEU A 548 44.71 -13.46 6.24
CA LEU A 548 46.05 -12.99 6.63
C LEU A 548 46.31 -13.08 8.15
N GLU A 549 45.32 -13.49 8.94
CA GLU A 549 45.40 -13.53 10.40
C GLU A 549 45.49 -14.97 10.93
N ALA A 550 46.49 -15.25 11.75
CA ALA A 550 46.77 -16.59 12.27
C ALA A 550 45.91 -16.95 13.49
N ASP A 551 45.47 -15.95 14.26
CA ASP A 551 44.65 -16.15 15.44
C ASP A 551 43.15 -16.28 15.07
N ALA A 552 42.53 -17.40 15.46
CA ALA A 552 41.13 -17.71 15.13
C ALA A 552 40.12 -16.71 15.75
N GLU A 553 40.42 -16.19 16.94
CA GLU A 553 39.57 -15.19 17.61
C GLU A 553 39.59 -13.88 16.80
N LYS A 554 40.76 -13.45 16.35
CA LYS A 554 40.90 -12.26 15.49
C LYS A 554 40.36 -12.47 14.09
N ARG A 555 40.51 -13.66 13.49
CA ARG A 555 39.88 -13.97 12.19
C ARG A 555 38.37 -13.82 12.24
N ALA A 556 37.72 -14.39 13.25
CA ALA A 556 36.28 -14.25 13.45
C ALA A 556 35.86 -12.77 13.59
N LEU A 557 36.66 -11.95 14.29
CA LEU A 557 36.44 -10.51 14.39
C LEU A 557 36.57 -9.80 13.02
N LEU A 558 37.56 -10.18 12.21
CA LEU A 558 37.77 -9.60 10.88
C LEU A 558 36.62 -9.94 9.91
N VAL A 559 36.02 -11.13 10.01
CA VAL A 559 34.81 -11.47 9.25
C VAL A 559 33.62 -10.63 9.70
N LEU A 560 33.44 -10.42 11.02
CA LEU A 560 32.42 -9.50 11.54
C LEU A 560 32.64 -8.06 11.02
N LYS A 561 33.89 -7.60 10.98
CA LYS A 561 34.24 -6.27 10.44
C LYS A 561 33.90 -6.15 8.96
N TRP A 562 34.26 -7.13 8.13
CA TRP A 562 33.87 -7.17 6.72
C TRP A 562 32.36 -7.13 6.54
N TYR A 563 31.62 -7.90 7.35
CA TYR A 563 30.17 -7.89 7.34
C TYR A 563 29.60 -6.50 7.62
N LEU A 564 30.02 -5.86 8.73
CA LEU A 564 29.54 -4.53 9.13
C LEU A 564 29.94 -3.43 8.15
N ALA A 565 31.16 -3.48 7.61
CA ALA A 565 31.67 -2.50 6.66
C ALA A 565 30.89 -2.50 5.33
N SER A 566 30.28 -3.62 4.95
CA SER A 566 29.57 -3.79 3.68
C SER A 566 28.11 -3.29 3.73
N LEU A 567 27.50 -3.20 4.93
CA LEU A 567 26.07 -2.89 5.10
C LEU A 567 25.67 -1.54 4.51
N ARG A 568 26.54 -0.53 4.62
CA ARG A 568 26.25 0.79 4.05
C ARG A 568 26.05 0.74 2.55
N SER A 569 27.00 0.17 1.82
CA SER A 569 26.92 0.04 0.35
C SER A 569 25.76 -0.86 -0.06
N GLN A 570 25.45 -1.90 0.73
CA GLN A 570 24.33 -2.81 0.48
C GLN A 570 22.97 -2.08 0.50
N TYR A 571 22.72 -1.24 1.51
CA TYR A 571 21.40 -0.64 1.73
C TYR A 571 21.25 0.79 1.19
N TYR A 572 22.33 1.51 0.86
CA TYR A 572 22.30 2.85 0.24
C TYR A 572 22.78 2.87 -1.22
N LEU A 573 22.65 1.78 -1.98
CA LEU A 573 22.91 1.62 -3.44
C LEU A 573 23.46 2.85 -4.19
N GLY A 574 24.76 3.13 -4.08
CA GLY A 574 25.47 4.20 -4.81
C GLY A 574 25.01 5.63 -4.49
N GLY A 575 24.26 5.83 -3.40
CA GLY A 575 23.76 7.11 -2.92
C GLY A 575 24.32 7.47 -1.55
N SER A 576 24.34 8.77 -1.25
CA SER A 576 24.65 9.26 0.10
C SER A 576 23.52 8.91 1.09
N THR A 577 23.81 8.84 2.40
CA THR A 577 22.80 8.82 3.47
C THR A 577 21.88 10.06 3.44
N THR A 578 22.29 11.10 2.72
CA THR A 578 21.51 12.32 2.45
C THR A 578 20.60 12.21 1.23
N SER A 579 20.75 11.19 0.38
CA SER A 579 19.92 10.94 -0.80
C SER A 579 18.78 9.96 -0.52
N SER A 580 17.67 10.07 -1.26
CA SER A 580 16.54 9.14 -1.09
C SER A 580 16.90 7.76 -1.63
N LEU A 581 16.57 6.72 -0.87
CA LEU A 581 16.65 5.32 -1.29
C LEU A 581 15.93 5.12 -2.63
N LYS A 582 16.59 4.40 -3.54
CA LYS A 582 16.04 3.97 -4.82
C LYS A 582 15.93 2.46 -4.85
N LYS A 583 14.90 1.96 -5.50
CA LYS A 583 14.69 0.53 -5.74
C LYS A 583 15.53 0.08 -6.95
N PRO A 584 16.39 -0.95 -6.84
CA PRO A 584 17.12 -1.47 -7.98
C PRO A 584 16.18 -2.05 -9.04
N LEU A 585 16.66 -2.18 -10.28
CA LEU A 585 15.95 -2.90 -11.32
C LEU A 585 15.79 -4.37 -10.88
N ASN A 586 14.59 -4.91 -11.10
CA ASN A 586 14.34 -6.32 -10.85
C ASN A 586 15.08 -7.13 -11.93
N ALA A 587 16.03 -7.96 -11.52
CA ALA A 587 16.80 -8.76 -12.46
C ALA A 587 15.92 -9.77 -13.21
N PHE A 588 16.26 -9.99 -14.48
CA PHE A 588 15.65 -11.06 -15.27
C PHE A 588 16.33 -12.40 -14.98
N LEU A 589 15.64 -13.50 -15.24
CA LEU A 589 16.19 -14.84 -14.97
C LEU A 589 17.42 -15.08 -15.85
N GLY A 590 18.54 -15.47 -15.23
CA GLY A 590 19.80 -15.70 -15.93
C GLY A 590 20.68 -14.47 -16.10
N GLU A 591 20.25 -13.31 -15.63
CA GLU A 591 21.09 -12.11 -15.63
C GLU A 591 22.37 -12.34 -14.83
N VAL A 592 23.51 -11.96 -15.40
CA VAL A 592 24.84 -12.11 -14.78
C VAL A 592 25.46 -10.75 -14.50
N PHE A 593 26.20 -10.63 -13.41
CA PHE A 593 27.09 -9.52 -13.15
C PHE A 593 28.45 -10.06 -12.70
N ALA A 594 29.51 -9.74 -13.45
CA ALA A 594 30.86 -10.24 -13.18
C ALA A 594 31.85 -9.08 -13.18
N ALA A 595 32.57 -8.85 -12.08
CA ALA A 595 33.46 -7.72 -11.88
C ALA A 595 34.65 -8.08 -10.99
N LYS A 596 35.67 -7.22 -10.95
CA LYS A 596 36.76 -7.33 -9.97
C LYS A 596 37.16 -5.99 -9.37
N TRP A 597 37.72 -6.04 -8.17
CA TRP A 597 38.25 -4.90 -7.43
C TRP A 597 39.66 -5.24 -6.95
N THR A 598 40.61 -4.33 -7.19
CA THR A 598 42.01 -4.51 -6.80
C THR A 598 42.48 -3.32 -5.99
N ASP A 599 42.99 -3.57 -4.78
CA ASP A 599 43.76 -2.61 -4.01
C ASP A 599 45.22 -3.10 -3.82
N ASP A 600 46.01 -2.39 -3.02
CA ASP A 600 47.43 -2.73 -2.80
C ASP A 600 47.62 -4.08 -2.08
N THR A 601 46.56 -4.62 -1.47
CA THR A 601 46.61 -5.86 -0.69
C THR A 601 46.04 -7.03 -1.47
N ALA A 602 44.88 -6.88 -2.11
CA ALA A 602 44.09 -8.02 -2.61
C ALA A 602 43.37 -7.72 -3.93
N THR A 603 43.04 -8.78 -4.67
CA THR A 603 42.15 -8.72 -5.83
C THR A 603 40.92 -9.58 -5.59
N VAL A 604 39.77 -8.96 -5.41
CA VAL A 604 38.50 -9.65 -5.20
C VAL A 604 37.73 -9.71 -6.52
N HIS A 605 37.46 -10.92 -6.96
CA HIS A 605 36.54 -11.23 -8.06
C HIS A 605 35.14 -11.41 -7.51
N LEU A 606 34.12 -10.99 -8.26
CA LEU A 606 32.71 -11.18 -7.94
C LEU A 606 31.98 -11.69 -9.19
N THR A 607 31.16 -12.71 -9.00
CA THR A 607 30.19 -13.17 -10.00
C THR A 607 28.83 -13.34 -9.33
N THR A 608 27.79 -12.84 -9.99
CA THR A 608 26.42 -12.85 -9.49
C THR A 608 25.49 -13.29 -10.59
N GLU A 609 24.54 -14.15 -10.26
CA GLU A 609 23.52 -14.64 -11.19
C GLU A 609 22.12 -14.56 -10.57
N GLN A 610 21.15 -14.12 -11.36
CA GLN A 610 19.74 -14.25 -11.01
C GLN A 610 19.26 -15.69 -11.27
N VAL A 611 19.32 -16.54 -10.24
CA VAL A 611 19.04 -17.99 -10.32
C VAL A 611 17.55 -18.32 -10.34
N SER A 612 16.69 -17.39 -9.92
CA SER A 612 15.22 -17.51 -9.99
C SER A 612 14.54 -16.14 -10.14
N HIS A 613 13.39 -16.09 -10.82
CA HIS A 613 12.60 -14.87 -10.99
C HIS A 613 11.25 -14.90 -10.24
N HIS A 614 10.62 -16.06 -10.11
CA HIS A 614 9.38 -16.25 -9.35
C HIS A 614 9.51 -17.44 -8.38
N PRO A 615 9.89 -17.20 -7.11
CA PRO A 615 10.25 -15.92 -6.49
C PRO A 615 11.64 -15.43 -6.95
N PRO A 616 11.95 -14.12 -6.82
CA PRO A 616 13.25 -13.58 -7.21
C PRO A 616 14.34 -14.02 -6.22
N ILE A 617 15.35 -14.71 -6.73
CA ILE A 617 16.52 -15.16 -5.95
C ILE A 617 17.78 -14.78 -6.72
N THR A 618 18.68 -14.09 -6.04
CA THR A 618 19.99 -13.71 -6.56
C THR A 618 21.06 -14.47 -5.79
N ALA A 619 21.97 -15.14 -6.48
CA ALA A 619 23.10 -15.84 -5.90
C ALA A 619 24.40 -15.19 -6.35
N CYS A 620 25.38 -15.07 -5.47
CA CYS A 620 26.67 -14.49 -5.76
C CYS A 620 27.82 -15.31 -5.16
N CYS A 621 28.99 -15.16 -5.76
CA CYS A 621 30.25 -15.68 -5.26
C CYS A 621 31.33 -14.62 -5.44
N LEU A 622 32.15 -14.45 -4.42
CA LEU A 622 33.36 -13.64 -4.49
C LEU A 622 34.57 -14.42 -3.99
N TRP A 623 35.75 -14.15 -4.54
CA TRP A 623 36.98 -14.82 -4.15
C TRP A 623 38.21 -13.94 -4.38
N ASP A 624 39.24 -14.21 -3.58
CA ASP A 624 40.60 -13.74 -3.81
C ASP A 624 41.54 -14.95 -3.88
N GLU A 625 42.04 -15.20 -5.07
CA GLU A 625 42.88 -16.36 -5.38
C GLU A 625 44.23 -16.30 -4.64
N ALA A 626 44.78 -15.09 -4.44
CA ALA A 626 46.12 -14.93 -3.88
C ALA A 626 46.18 -15.29 -2.39
N HIS A 627 45.08 -15.09 -1.66
CA HIS A 627 45.00 -15.28 -0.22
C HIS A 627 44.15 -16.48 0.20
N GLY A 628 43.57 -17.23 -0.76
CA GLY A 628 42.82 -18.45 -0.46
C GLY A 628 41.56 -18.20 0.37
N ILE A 629 40.79 -17.18 -0.01
CA ILE A 629 39.52 -16.84 0.64
C ILE A 629 38.42 -16.68 -0.40
N HIS A 630 37.27 -17.30 -0.13
CA HIS A 630 36.11 -17.22 -1.00
C HIS A 630 34.82 -17.18 -0.19
N ALA A 631 33.79 -16.57 -0.76
CA ALA A 631 32.45 -16.55 -0.20
C ALA A 631 31.41 -16.88 -1.26
N GLU A 632 30.38 -17.59 -0.85
CA GLU A 632 29.19 -17.87 -1.65
C GLU A 632 27.96 -17.47 -0.85
N GLY A 633 26.94 -16.95 -1.51
CA GLY A 633 25.70 -16.56 -0.85
C GLY A 633 24.55 -16.41 -1.81
N TYR A 634 23.35 -16.44 -1.26
CA TYR A 634 22.13 -16.19 -2.02
C TYR A 634 21.10 -15.52 -1.13
N ALA A 635 20.24 -14.70 -1.74
CA ALA A 635 19.19 -14.01 -1.03
C ALA A 635 17.91 -13.89 -1.86
N ARG A 636 16.79 -13.97 -1.15
CA ARG A 636 15.45 -13.59 -1.59
C ARG A 636 15.00 -12.43 -0.72
N ALA A 637 14.66 -11.32 -1.36
CA ALA A 637 14.00 -10.20 -0.71
C ALA A 637 12.48 -10.37 -0.79
N GLU A 638 11.82 -10.43 0.36
CA GLU A 638 10.36 -10.43 0.46
C GLU A 638 9.90 -9.09 0.95
N MET A 639 9.12 -8.40 0.12
CA MET A 639 8.64 -7.06 0.41
C MET A 639 7.18 -7.12 0.82
N THR A 640 6.87 -6.63 2.02
CA THR A 640 5.49 -6.42 2.47
C THR A 640 5.27 -4.94 2.74
N PHE A 641 4.05 -4.46 2.53
CA PHE A 641 3.71 -3.06 2.80
C PHE A 641 2.74 -2.97 3.97
N THR A 642 3.17 -2.36 5.07
CA THR A 642 2.35 -2.15 6.29
C THR A 642 2.32 -0.67 6.71
N GLY A 643 2.57 0.25 5.77
CA GLY A 643 2.80 1.68 6.03
C GLY A 643 4.26 2.10 5.82
N ASN A 644 5.19 1.18 6.08
CA ASN A 644 6.56 1.18 5.57
C ASN A 644 6.71 0.02 4.56
N ILE A 645 7.73 0.05 3.71
CA ILE A 645 8.13 -1.16 2.98
C ILE A 645 8.99 -1.98 3.93
N ASN A 646 8.49 -3.11 4.41
CA ASN A 646 9.29 -4.07 5.17
C ASN A 646 9.91 -5.04 4.18
N ILE A 647 11.21 -5.27 4.32
CA ILE A 647 12.03 -6.13 3.49
C ILE A 647 12.58 -7.21 4.40
N ARG A 648 12.05 -8.43 4.25
CA ARG A 648 12.63 -9.61 4.89
C ARG A 648 13.67 -10.21 3.94
N GLN A 649 14.89 -10.38 4.42
CA GLN A 649 15.98 -11.00 3.67
C GLN A 649 16.07 -12.48 4.07
N VAL A 650 15.77 -13.36 3.10
CA VAL A 650 15.79 -14.81 3.30
C VAL A 650 16.96 -15.39 2.53
N GLY A 651 17.86 -16.09 3.22
CA GLY A 651 19.10 -16.61 2.66
C GLY A 651 20.26 -16.47 3.63
N HIS A 652 21.45 -16.87 3.20
CA HIS A 652 22.68 -16.76 3.97
C HIS A 652 23.90 -16.74 3.03
N ALA A 653 25.05 -16.39 3.59
CA ALA A 653 26.35 -16.56 2.94
C ALA A 653 27.27 -17.43 3.79
N ILE A 654 28.21 -18.10 3.13
CA ILE A 654 29.32 -18.82 3.75
C ILE A 654 30.61 -18.24 3.20
N VAL A 655 31.48 -17.78 4.11
CA VAL A 655 32.87 -17.42 3.80
C VAL A 655 33.75 -18.59 4.21
N HIS A 656 34.69 -18.98 3.36
CA HIS A 656 35.66 -20.03 3.62
C HIS A 656 37.08 -19.51 3.48
N ILE A 657 37.95 -19.94 4.39
CA ILE A 657 39.37 -19.58 4.41
C ILE A 657 40.19 -20.86 4.28
N ASP A 658 40.81 -21.04 3.11
CA ASP A 658 41.45 -22.29 2.70
C ASP A 658 42.58 -22.70 3.67
N ALA A 659 43.39 -21.74 4.12
CA ALA A 659 44.56 -21.99 4.96
C ALA A 659 44.22 -22.62 6.33
N TYR A 660 42.99 -22.47 6.81
CA TYR A 660 42.56 -22.94 8.13
C TYR A 660 41.40 -23.94 8.07
N ASP A 661 40.89 -24.27 6.88
CA ASP A 661 39.64 -25.02 6.70
C ASP A 661 38.51 -24.45 7.56
N GLU A 662 38.40 -23.11 7.56
CA GLU A 662 37.50 -22.37 8.45
C GLU A 662 36.30 -21.81 7.69
N ASP A 663 35.10 -22.07 8.21
CA ASP A 663 33.84 -21.62 7.64
C ASP A 663 33.20 -20.55 8.52
N HIS A 664 32.68 -19.51 7.90
CA HIS A 664 31.87 -18.49 8.57
C HIS A 664 30.48 -18.39 7.94
N LEU A 665 29.44 -18.65 8.73
CA LEU A 665 28.05 -18.47 8.34
C LEU A 665 27.61 -17.03 8.65
N VAL A 666 27.08 -16.33 7.64
CA VAL A 666 26.69 -14.92 7.71
C VAL A 666 25.23 -14.74 7.32
N GLY A 667 24.46 -14.08 8.20
CA GLY A 667 23.04 -13.78 7.97
C GLY A 667 22.81 -12.37 7.43
N PHE A 668 21.72 -12.18 6.70
CA PHE A 668 21.34 -10.86 6.16
C PHE A 668 20.25 -10.19 7.01
N PRO A 669 20.39 -8.89 7.36
CA PRO A 669 19.43 -8.21 8.21
C PRO A 669 18.14 -7.86 7.48
N ASP A 670 17.05 -7.84 8.23
CA ASP A 670 15.76 -7.37 7.73
C ASP A 670 15.72 -5.84 7.81
N ALA A 671 15.01 -5.20 6.89
CA ALA A 671 15.03 -3.74 6.75
C ALA A 671 13.62 -3.16 6.62
N ASN A 672 13.40 -2.00 7.21
CA ASN A 672 12.21 -1.19 7.00
C ASN A 672 12.61 0.05 6.20
N VAL A 673 11.97 0.30 5.06
CA VAL A 673 12.12 1.55 4.33
C VAL A 673 11.20 2.58 4.97
N LYS A 674 11.80 3.61 5.56
CA LYS A 674 11.13 4.73 6.20
C LYS A 674 11.26 5.99 5.34
N GLY A 675 10.66 7.09 5.77
CA GLY A 675 10.85 8.41 5.14
C GLY A 675 9.92 8.72 3.96
N PHE A 676 8.87 7.91 3.74
CA PHE A 676 7.82 8.20 2.76
C PHE A 676 7.15 9.57 3.00
N LEU A 677 7.01 9.97 4.27
CA LEU A 677 6.39 11.25 4.67
C LEU A 677 7.33 12.46 4.53
N SER A 678 8.65 12.27 4.63
CA SER A 678 9.65 13.33 4.47
C SER A 678 10.07 13.54 3.01
N GLY A 679 9.63 12.66 2.10
CA GLY A 679 10.05 12.64 0.70
C GLY A 679 11.48 12.13 0.49
N ARG A 680 12.16 11.70 1.56
CA ARG A 680 13.48 11.07 1.52
C ARG A 680 13.40 9.69 2.13
N LEU A 681 13.36 8.68 1.27
CA LEU A 681 13.36 7.29 1.71
C LEU A 681 14.71 6.90 2.32
N TYR A 682 14.71 6.13 3.40
CA TYR A 682 15.93 5.57 3.98
C TYR A 682 15.66 4.19 4.59
N PRO A 683 16.64 3.27 4.52
CA PRO A 683 16.55 1.96 5.15
C PRO A 683 16.79 2.05 6.66
N GLU A 684 16.16 1.17 7.42
CA GLU A 684 16.46 0.94 8.83
C GLU A 684 16.50 -0.56 9.12
N LEU A 685 17.66 -1.06 9.56
CA LEU A 685 17.84 -2.47 9.87
C LEU A 685 17.24 -2.83 11.23
N HIS A 686 16.73 -4.05 11.36
CA HIS A 686 16.17 -4.55 12.62
C HIS A 686 16.36 -6.05 12.78
N GLY A 687 16.12 -6.53 14.00
CA GLY A 687 16.26 -7.93 14.37
C GLY A 687 17.68 -8.31 14.77
N THR A 688 17.85 -9.59 15.09
CA THR A 688 19.14 -10.18 15.47
C THR A 688 19.63 -11.08 14.36
N LYS A 689 20.90 -10.91 13.95
CA LYS A 689 21.58 -11.78 12.99
C LYS A 689 22.89 -12.28 13.58
N TYR A 690 23.44 -13.32 12.97
CA TYR A 690 24.64 -13.99 13.46
C TYR A 690 25.74 -14.02 12.41
N VAL A 691 26.98 -13.89 12.88
CA VAL A 691 28.20 -14.28 12.16
C VAL A 691 28.84 -15.39 12.98
N ILE A 692 28.94 -16.60 12.41
CA ILE A 692 29.31 -17.80 13.17
C ILE A 692 30.50 -18.48 12.53
N SER A 693 31.59 -18.64 13.28
CA SER A 693 32.76 -19.41 12.82
C SER A 693 32.68 -20.89 13.22
N SER A 694 33.22 -21.76 12.36
CA SER A 694 33.53 -23.16 12.69
C SER A 694 34.62 -23.29 13.75
N SER A 695 35.46 -22.27 13.96
CA SER A 695 36.50 -22.24 15.01
C SER A 695 35.95 -21.97 16.42
N GLY A 696 34.62 -21.87 16.57
CA GLY A 696 33.96 -21.84 17.88
C GLY A 696 33.56 -20.44 18.37
N PHE A 697 33.61 -19.42 17.52
CA PHE A 697 33.20 -18.05 17.86
C PHE A 697 31.85 -17.69 17.24
N VAL A 698 31.03 -16.95 17.99
CA VAL A 698 29.71 -16.47 17.56
C VAL A 698 29.64 -14.96 17.81
N SER A 699 29.29 -14.19 16.79
CA SER A 699 28.92 -12.78 16.90
C SER A 699 27.41 -12.65 16.75
N GLU A 700 26.74 -12.24 17.83
CA GLU A 700 25.32 -11.88 17.83
C GLU A 700 25.18 -10.38 17.55
N VAL A 701 24.60 -10.01 16.41
CA VAL A 701 24.46 -8.62 15.95
C VAL A 701 22.99 -8.21 16.05
N LYS A 702 22.70 -7.25 16.93
CA LYS A 702 21.37 -6.68 17.14
C LYS A 702 21.28 -5.35 16.41
N PHE A 703 20.39 -5.27 15.43
CA PHE A 703 20.11 -4.03 14.74
C PHE A 703 18.98 -3.28 15.42
N SER A 704 19.19 -1.99 15.61
CA SER A 704 18.20 -1.07 16.13
C SER A 704 18.26 0.23 15.35
N GLY A 705 17.28 1.08 15.55
CA GLY A 705 17.13 2.23 14.68
C GLY A 705 16.27 3.31 15.26
N THR A 706 16.19 4.42 14.54
CA THR A 706 15.27 5.49 14.90
C THR A 706 13.84 4.97 14.92
N SER A 707 13.15 5.08 16.04
CA SER A 707 11.71 4.89 16.08
C SER A 707 11.03 5.85 15.08
N ILE A 708 9.75 5.62 14.80
CA ILE A 708 8.96 6.40 13.82
C ILE A 708 8.99 7.92 14.13
N PHE A 709 9.34 8.33 15.35
CA PHE A 709 9.44 9.74 15.79
C PHE A 709 10.88 10.29 15.90
N GLY A 710 11.90 9.54 15.46
CA GLY A 710 13.30 9.99 15.45
C GLY A 710 14.04 9.85 16.78
N ARG A 711 13.55 9.02 17.72
CA ARG A 711 14.26 8.63 18.95
C ARG A 711 15.01 7.32 18.74
N GLY A 712 16.20 7.20 19.30
CA GLY A 712 17.15 6.15 18.95
C GLY A 712 18.16 6.65 17.93
N GLU A 713 19.32 6.03 17.85
CA GLU A 713 20.29 6.36 16.83
C GLU A 713 19.88 5.71 15.52
N SER A 714 19.79 6.49 14.45
CA SER A 714 19.46 5.95 13.12
C SER A 714 20.56 4.98 12.72
N ASN A 715 20.18 3.84 12.15
CA ASN A 715 21.11 2.85 11.65
C ASN A 715 22.06 2.31 12.73
N HIS A 716 21.59 2.15 13.97
CA HIS A 716 22.41 1.66 15.08
C HIS A 716 22.54 0.13 15.09
N PHE A 717 23.60 -0.37 15.71
CA PHE A 717 23.73 -1.78 16.02
C PHE A 717 24.59 -2.00 17.27
N GLU A 718 24.39 -3.15 17.89
CA GLU A 718 25.27 -3.70 18.91
C GLU A 718 25.62 -5.15 18.55
N ALA A 719 26.90 -5.47 18.48
CA ALA A 719 27.41 -6.81 18.23
C ALA A 719 28.25 -7.30 19.40
N THR A 720 27.93 -8.50 19.90
CA THR A 720 28.71 -9.17 20.94
C THR A 720 29.30 -10.45 20.38
N MET A 721 30.63 -10.54 20.39
CA MET A 721 31.35 -11.76 20.04
C MET A 721 31.71 -12.55 21.29
N TYR A 722 31.43 -13.85 21.30
CA TYR A 722 31.68 -14.75 22.43
C TYR A 722 32.05 -16.16 21.94
N ARG A 723 32.57 -17.01 22.84
CA ARG A 723 32.82 -18.43 22.51
C ARG A 723 31.53 -19.23 22.58
N ARG A 724 31.33 -20.13 21.61
CA ARG A 724 30.13 -20.98 21.51
C ARG A 724 29.95 -21.90 22.73
N ASP A 725 31.05 -22.35 23.32
CA ASP A 725 31.08 -23.23 24.49
C ASP A 725 30.90 -22.48 25.84
N ASP A 726 30.86 -21.15 25.82
CA ASP A 726 30.64 -20.34 27.02
C ASP A 726 29.15 -20.11 27.27
N ALA A 727 28.61 -20.79 28.28
CA ALA A 727 27.21 -20.66 28.71
C ALA A 727 26.85 -19.24 29.16
N ASP A 728 27.81 -18.48 29.69
CA ASP A 728 27.60 -17.10 30.14
C ASP A 728 27.69 -16.09 28.98
N LYS A 729 28.05 -16.54 27.77
CA LYS A 729 28.28 -15.72 26.58
C LYS A 729 29.17 -14.49 26.87
N LYS A 730 30.27 -14.67 27.60
CA LYS A 730 31.13 -13.53 27.99
C LYS A 730 31.71 -12.87 26.74
N ALA A 731 31.57 -11.55 26.68
CA ALA A 731 32.01 -10.76 25.54
C ALA A 731 33.54 -10.79 25.40
N ILE A 732 34.01 -11.27 24.26
CA ILE A 732 35.40 -11.18 23.80
C ILE A 732 35.62 -9.83 23.12
N TYR A 733 34.72 -9.48 22.19
CA TYR A 733 34.68 -8.18 21.54
C TYR A 733 33.26 -7.64 21.53
N LEU A 734 33.15 -6.31 21.62
CA LEU A 734 31.92 -5.56 21.50
C LEU A 734 32.08 -4.56 20.37
N ALA A 735 31.21 -4.61 19.35
CA ALA A 735 31.15 -3.57 18.33
C ALA A 735 29.82 -2.83 18.44
N SER A 736 29.85 -1.50 18.44
CA SER A 736 28.64 -0.68 18.53
C SER A 736 28.85 0.66 17.84
N GLY A 737 27.76 1.17 17.27
CA GLY A 737 27.70 2.45 16.60
C GLY A 737 26.66 2.41 15.48
N ARG A 738 26.92 3.16 14.41
CA ARG A 738 26.01 3.28 13.28
C ARG A 738 26.60 2.61 12.05
N TRP A 739 25.92 1.59 11.52
CA TRP A 739 26.41 0.83 10.36
C TRP A 739 26.46 1.67 9.07
N SER A 740 25.81 2.82 9.05
CA SER A 740 25.83 3.77 7.93
C SER A 740 26.69 5.02 8.19
N ASP A 741 27.41 5.10 9.31
CA ASP A 741 28.18 6.30 9.71
C ASP A 741 29.52 5.85 10.30
N THR A 742 29.64 5.72 11.62
CA THR A 742 30.86 5.27 12.31
C THR A 742 30.51 4.24 13.39
N PHE A 743 31.38 3.26 13.61
CA PHE A 743 31.29 2.34 14.74
C PHE A 743 32.63 2.09 15.41
N THR A 744 32.60 1.62 16.65
CA THR A 744 33.80 1.26 17.41
C THR A 744 33.80 -0.22 17.74
N ILE A 745 34.98 -0.83 17.76
CA ILE A 745 35.21 -2.18 18.27
C ILE A 745 36.01 -2.06 19.56
N ARG A 746 35.56 -2.74 20.60
CA ARG A 746 36.17 -2.78 21.94
C ARG A 746 36.52 -4.19 22.33
N ASP A 747 37.64 -4.35 23.03
CA ASP A 747 37.96 -5.59 23.74
C ASP A 747 37.00 -5.72 24.94
N GLY A 748 36.23 -6.80 24.99
CA GLY A 748 35.19 -7.03 26.00
C GLY A 748 35.75 -7.36 27.39
N ARG A 749 37.03 -7.72 27.48
CA ARG A 749 37.71 -8.05 28.74
C ARG A 749 38.26 -6.80 29.43
N THR A 750 38.69 -5.82 28.64
CA THR A 750 39.36 -4.59 29.12
C THR A 750 38.56 -3.32 28.88
N SER A 751 37.48 -3.39 28.09
CA SER A 751 36.66 -2.26 27.62
C SER A 751 37.42 -1.22 26.79
N LYS A 752 38.67 -1.51 26.37
CA LYS A 752 39.48 -0.61 25.54
C LYS A 752 38.99 -0.64 24.10
N ILE A 753 38.89 0.55 23.49
CA ILE A 753 38.65 0.68 22.05
C ILE A 753 39.88 0.17 21.32
N ILE A 754 39.70 -0.84 20.47
CA ILE A 754 40.75 -1.42 19.63
C ILE A 754 40.71 -0.85 18.22
N GLU A 755 39.55 -0.46 17.73
CA GLU A 755 39.38 0.16 16.43
C GLU A 755 38.16 1.11 16.41
N GLU A 756 38.27 2.20 15.66
CA GLU A 756 37.16 3.06 15.24
C GLU A 756 37.11 3.03 13.72
N TYR A 757 35.93 2.73 13.16
CA TYR A 757 35.75 2.52 11.72
C TYR A 757 34.71 3.49 11.17
N ASP A 758 35.14 4.36 10.26
CA ASP A 758 34.28 5.33 9.56
C ASP A 758 33.83 4.78 8.20
N THR A 759 32.54 4.40 8.13
CA THR A 759 31.93 3.90 6.89
C THR A 759 31.70 5.00 5.85
N ASN A 760 31.70 6.30 6.21
CA ASN A 760 31.61 7.39 5.22
C ASN A 760 32.90 7.49 4.44
N VAL A 761 34.04 7.44 5.11
CA VAL A 761 35.36 7.43 4.44
C VAL A 761 35.45 6.17 3.58
N ALA A 762 35.01 5.04 4.11
CA ALA A 762 34.96 3.78 3.38
C ALA A 762 33.91 3.76 2.24
N PHE A 763 32.91 4.62 2.23
CA PHE A 763 31.96 4.74 1.12
C PHE A 763 32.37 5.79 0.09
N ALA A 764 33.05 6.86 0.53
CA ALA A 764 33.46 7.97 -0.33
C ALA A 764 34.64 7.59 -1.26
N ASN A 765 35.45 6.61 -0.86
CA ASN A 765 36.66 6.21 -1.57
C ASN A 765 36.66 4.72 -1.98
N PRO A 766 35.60 4.16 -2.59
CA PRO A 766 35.53 2.73 -2.87
C PRO A 766 36.67 2.35 -3.82
N THR A 767 37.17 1.12 -3.72
CA THR A 767 38.10 0.61 -4.73
C THR A 767 37.40 0.67 -6.10
N PRO A 768 38.05 1.20 -7.15
CA PRO A 768 37.42 1.27 -8.46
C PRO A 768 37.06 -0.11 -9.00
N ILE A 769 35.84 -0.23 -9.52
CA ILE A 769 35.39 -1.44 -10.19
C ILE A 769 36.11 -1.61 -11.53
N SER A 770 36.63 -2.80 -11.79
CA SER A 770 37.19 -3.20 -13.08
C SER A 770 36.20 -4.10 -13.81
N LEU A 771 35.76 -3.65 -14.99
CA LEU A 771 34.79 -4.29 -15.87
C LEU A 771 35.21 -4.10 -17.34
N PRO A 772 34.87 -5.02 -18.24
CA PRO A 772 34.99 -4.78 -19.68
C PRO A 772 34.12 -3.60 -20.15
N ALA A 773 34.48 -3.01 -21.30
CA ALA A 773 33.64 -2.01 -21.96
C ALA A 773 32.26 -2.60 -22.29
N LEU A 774 31.23 -1.76 -22.41
CA LEU A 774 29.85 -2.23 -22.65
C LEU A 774 29.73 -3.05 -23.95
N GLU A 775 30.51 -2.74 -24.98
CA GLU A 775 30.55 -3.52 -26.22
C GLU A 775 31.23 -4.89 -26.08
N ASP A 776 32.13 -5.05 -25.11
CA ASP A 776 32.85 -6.29 -24.83
C ASP A 776 32.13 -7.17 -23.78
N GLN A 777 31.07 -6.65 -23.18
CA GLN A 777 30.20 -7.39 -22.27
C GLN A 777 29.25 -8.30 -23.05
N ASP A 778 29.02 -9.49 -22.51
CA ASP A 778 27.99 -10.41 -23.00
C ASP A 778 26.61 -9.77 -22.86
N VAL A 779 25.70 -10.12 -23.76
CA VAL A 779 24.33 -9.60 -23.76
C VAL A 779 23.56 -9.93 -22.47
N TRP A 780 23.93 -10.99 -21.75
CA TRP A 780 23.37 -11.41 -20.46
C TRP A 780 23.94 -10.64 -19.26
N GLU A 781 24.98 -9.84 -19.46
CA GLU A 781 25.56 -9.02 -18.38
C GLU A 781 24.67 -7.83 -18.04
N SER A 782 24.43 -7.59 -16.74
CA SER A 782 23.49 -6.60 -16.21
C SER A 782 23.63 -5.23 -16.89
N ARG A 783 24.83 -4.66 -16.94
CA ARG A 783 25.03 -3.31 -17.48
C ARG A 783 24.80 -3.23 -18.98
N ARG A 784 25.11 -4.30 -19.73
CA ARG A 784 24.85 -4.41 -21.17
C ARG A 784 23.36 -4.61 -21.45
N ALA A 785 22.72 -5.55 -20.76
CA ALA A 785 21.30 -5.83 -20.89
C ALA A 785 20.44 -4.60 -20.55
N TRP A 786 20.75 -3.93 -19.44
CA TRP A 786 19.97 -2.78 -18.96
C TRP A 786 20.44 -1.43 -19.53
N GLN A 787 21.44 -1.37 -20.42
CA GLN A 787 22.10 -0.13 -20.83
C GLN A 787 21.14 1.00 -21.25
N HIS A 788 20.07 0.66 -21.98
CA HIS A 788 19.11 1.64 -22.47
C HIS A 788 18.16 2.11 -21.36
N VAL A 789 17.75 1.21 -20.47
CA VAL A 789 16.95 1.55 -19.28
C VAL A 789 17.76 2.43 -18.33
N SER A 790 18.99 2.03 -18.03
CA SER A 790 19.90 2.78 -17.16
C SER A 790 20.23 4.16 -17.72
N SER A 791 20.44 4.28 -19.03
CA SER A 791 20.69 5.57 -19.69
C SER A 791 19.47 6.49 -19.60
N ALA A 792 18.27 5.98 -19.88
CA ALA A 792 17.02 6.72 -19.77
C ALA A 792 16.74 7.18 -18.33
N LEU A 793 16.97 6.30 -17.34
CA LEU A 793 16.84 6.65 -15.92
C LEU A 793 17.83 7.72 -15.47
N ARG A 794 19.08 7.70 -15.99
CA ARG A 794 20.10 8.71 -15.66
C ARG A 794 19.75 10.11 -16.16
N ILE A 795 19.15 10.22 -17.35
CA ILE A 795 18.73 11.51 -17.92
C ILE A 795 17.31 11.92 -17.51
N GLY A 796 16.61 11.09 -16.73
CA GLY A 796 15.26 11.36 -16.25
C GLY A 796 14.14 11.11 -17.26
N ASP A 797 14.42 10.41 -18.37
CA ASP A 797 13.41 10.03 -19.37
C ASP A 797 12.68 8.76 -18.92
N ILE A 798 11.64 8.98 -18.12
CA ILE A 798 10.81 7.92 -17.55
C ILE A 798 10.07 7.11 -18.63
N ALA A 799 9.64 7.75 -19.71
CA ALA A 799 8.89 7.09 -20.77
C ALA A 799 9.79 6.14 -21.57
N ALA A 800 11.00 6.59 -21.92
CA ALA A 800 12.00 5.74 -22.55
C ALA A 800 12.43 4.58 -21.62
N ALA A 801 12.66 4.86 -20.33
CA ALA A 801 13.01 3.82 -19.36
C ALA A 801 11.94 2.72 -19.26
N SER A 802 10.66 3.09 -19.22
CA SER A 802 9.53 2.14 -19.21
C SER A 802 9.46 1.31 -20.50
N THR A 803 9.67 1.96 -21.66
CA THR A 803 9.63 1.31 -22.97
C THR A 803 10.74 0.28 -23.12
N GLU A 804 11.99 0.65 -22.81
CA GLU A 804 13.14 -0.25 -22.90
C GLU A 804 13.05 -1.41 -21.90
N LYS A 805 12.57 -1.12 -20.68
CA LYS A 805 12.32 -2.16 -19.66
C LYS A 805 11.29 -3.18 -20.12
N SER A 806 10.24 -2.72 -20.79
CA SER A 806 9.20 -3.58 -21.34
C SER A 806 9.71 -4.55 -22.41
N LYS A 807 10.76 -4.19 -23.17
CA LYS A 807 11.34 -5.10 -24.18
C LYS A 807 11.93 -6.34 -23.53
N ILE A 808 12.78 -6.14 -22.52
CA ILE A 808 13.41 -7.22 -21.75
C ILE A 808 12.33 -8.05 -21.03
N GLU A 809 11.38 -7.40 -20.35
CA GLU A 809 10.31 -8.14 -19.65
C GLU A 809 9.43 -8.98 -20.59
N LYS A 810 9.05 -8.45 -21.76
CA LYS A 810 8.26 -9.20 -22.76
C LYS A 810 9.03 -10.38 -23.31
N ALA A 811 10.31 -10.21 -23.60
CA ALA A 811 11.18 -11.27 -24.06
C ALA A 811 11.33 -12.39 -23.03
N GLN A 812 11.57 -12.03 -21.77
CA GLN A 812 11.68 -12.99 -20.67
C GLN A 812 10.38 -13.78 -20.50
N ARG A 813 9.21 -13.14 -20.61
CA ARG A 813 7.91 -13.85 -20.61
C ARG A 813 7.79 -14.84 -21.76
N LYS A 814 8.29 -14.53 -22.96
CA LYS A 814 8.30 -15.45 -24.09
C LYS A 814 9.22 -16.65 -23.86
N ILE A 815 10.44 -16.42 -23.34
CA ILE A 815 11.38 -17.49 -22.99
C ILE A 815 10.73 -18.44 -21.95
N ARG A 816 10.04 -17.89 -20.94
CA ARG A 816 9.30 -18.70 -19.95
C ARG A 816 8.14 -19.50 -20.56
N ALA A 817 7.38 -18.89 -21.47
CA ALA A 817 6.27 -19.58 -22.14
C ALA A 817 6.77 -20.76 -22.99
N GLU A 818 7.92 -20.60 -23.63
CA GLU A 818 8.55 -21.66 -24.44
C GLU A 818 9.13 -22.79 -23.58
N GLU A 819 9.74 -22.48 -22.43
CA GLU A 819 10.12 -23.48 -21.42
C GLU A 819 8.91 -24.30 -20.94
N GLY A 820 7.79 -23.62 -20.62
CA GLY A 820 6.55 -24.29 -20.25
C GLY A 820 5.97 -25.18 -21.34
N ARG A 821 6.13 -24.79 -22.62
CA ARG A 821 5.68 -25.58 -23.78
C ARG A 821 6.54 -26.82 -24.05
N THR A 822 7.86 -26.69 -23.85
CA THR A 822 8.84 -27.75 -24.15
C THR A 822 9.13 -28.66 -22.96
N GLY A 823 8.75 -28.26 -21.75
CA GLY A 823 9.08 -28.95 -20.50
C GLY A 823 10.54 -28.78 -20.07
N ALA A 824 11.31 -27.92 -20.75
CA ALA A 824 12.69 -27.62 -20.40
C ALA A 824 12.74 -26.67 -19.19
N SER A 825 13.58 -26.96 -18.20
CA SER A 825 13.78 -26.10 -17.02
C SER A 825 15.02 -25.23 -17.18
N TRP A 826 14.92 -23.94 -16.87
CA TRP A 826 16.08 -23.05 -16.80
C TRP A 826 17.16 -23.61 -15.89
N THR A 827 18.38 -23.69 -16.42
CA THR A 827 19.57 -24.09 -15.66
C THR A 827 20.48 -22.87 -15.49
N PRO A 828 20.72 -22.42 -14.25
CA PRO A 828 21.68 -21.35 -14.00
C PRO A 828 23.08 -21.74 -14.49
N LEU A 829 23.86 -20.73 -14.87
CA LEU A 829 25.18 -20.89 -15.46
C LEU A 829 26.21 -21.28 -14.40
N LEU A 830 26.15 -20.61 -13.25
CA LEU A 830 27.18 -20.65 -12.21
C LEU A 830 26.74 -21.36 -10.93
N PHE A 831 25.44 -21.54 -10.71
CA PHE A 831 24.91 -22.04 -9.45
C PHE A 831 24.09 -23.32 -9.58
N GLN A 832 24.27 -24.22 -8.62
CA GLN A 832 23.51 -25.45 -8.49
C GLN A 832 22.62 -25.42 -7.26
N ARG A 833 21.47 -26.08 -7.36
CA ARG A 833 20.42 -26.09 -6.34
C ARG A 833 20.46 -27.38 -5.55
N HIS A 834 20.79 -27.30 -4.26
CA HIS A 834 20.70 -28.41 -3.31
C HIS A 834 19.35 -28.39 -2.58
N GLN A 835 18.67 -29.54 -2.54
CA GLN A 835 17.40 -29.73 -1.83
C GLN A 835 17.62 -30.36 -0.45
N GLY A 836 16.78 -30.00 0.52
CA GLY A 836 16.79 -30.59 1.87
C GLY A 836 17.79 -29.95 2.84
N ASP A 837 18.10 -30.68 3.91
CA ASP A 837 19.06 -30.25 4.93
C ASP A 837 20.44 -30.00 4.32
N TYR A 838 21.14 -29.00 4.85
CA TYR A 838 22.47 -28.66 4.40
C TYR A 838 23.44 -28.71 5.58
N GLU A 839 24.21 -29.81 5.65
CA GLU A 839 25.06 -30.15 6.80
C GLU A 839 25.98 -29.00 7.22
N ARG A 840 26.61 -28.31 6.26
CA ARG A 840 27.50 -27.17 6.53
C ARG A 840 26.78 -26.06 7.31
N PHE A 841 25.56 -25.72 6.90
CA PHE A 841 24.71 -24.75 7.62
C PHE A 841 24.30 -25.31 8.98
N THR A 842 23.76 -26.53 9.04
CA THR A 842 23.25 -27.13 10.29
C THR A 842 24.34 -27.19 11.37
N ARG A 843 25.56 -27.58 10.99
CA ARG A 843 26.74 -27.63 11.87
C ARG A 843 27.12 -26.25 12.40
N LEU A 844 27.13 -25.23 11.54
CA LEU A 844 27.47 -23.87 11.93
C LEU A 844 26.40 -23.24 12.80
N ALA A 845 25.13 -23.36 12.43
CA ALA A 845 23.99 -22.75 13.12
C ALA A 845 23.61 -23.43 14.45
N ALA A 846 24.13 -24.62 14.72
CA ALA A 846 23.83 -25.40 15.93
C ALA A 846 23.95 -24.56 17.21
N GLY A 847 22.89 -24.54 18.01
CA GLY A 847 22.82 -23.81 19.28
C GLY A 847 22.41 -22.34 19.20
N THR A 848 22.19 -21.79 18.01
CA THR A 848 21.77 -20.37 17.84
C THR A 848 20.26 -20.17 17.65
N GLY A 849 19.51 -21.26 17.41
CA GLY A 849 18.08 -21.20 17.05
C GLY A 849 17.82 -20.75 15.61
N TRP A 850 18.87 -20.53 14.81
CA TRP A 850 18.76 -20.15 13.40
C TRP A 850 18.41 -21.38 12.55
N ALA A 851 17.20 -21.38 11.98
CA ALA A 851 16.72 -22.42 11.08
C ALA A 851 17.02 -22.08 9.60
N LEU A 852 17.25 -23.12 8.79
CA LEU A 852 17.42 -23.01 7.35
C LEU A 852 16.06 -22.79 6.67
N GLU A 853 15.88 -21.67 5.97
CA GLU A 853 14.64 -21.34 5.24
C GLU A 853 14.73 -21.76 3.75
N ASN A 854 15.20 -22.97 3.46
CA ASN A 854 15.43 -23.48 2.10
C ASN A 854 14.14 -23.59 1.25
N GLU A 855 12.99 -23.93 1.84
CA GLU A 855 11.70 -23.98 1.13
C GLU A 855 11.36 -22.64 0.46
N ARG A 856 11.69 -21.53 1.12
CA ARG A 856 11.40 -20.17 0.65
C ARG A 856 12.37 -19.72 -0.44
N THR A 857 13.47 -20.43 -0.62
CA THR A 857 14.53 -20.13 -1.59
C THR A 857 14.72 -21.24 -2.62
N PHE A 858 13.75 -22.16 -2.72
CA PHE A 858 13.79 -23.35 -3.57
C PHE A 858 15.00 -24.27 -3.33
N GLY A 859 15.64 -24.18 -2.17
CA GLY A 859 16.85 -24.92 -1.85
C GLY A 859 18.00 -24.01 -1.43
N VAL A 860 19.17 -24.62 -1.28
CA VAL A 860 20.44 -23.94 -1.05
C VAL A 860 21.15 -23.79 -2.39
N TRP A 861 21.49 -22.56 -2.76
CA TRP A 861 22.22 -22.27 -4.00
C TRP A 861 23.72 -22.28 -3.73
N ARG A 862 24.46 -23.13 -4.45
CA ARG A 862 25.90 -23.33 -4.32
C ARG A 862 26.59 -22.96 -5.61
N VAL A 863 27.72 -22.28 -5.52
CA VAL A 863 28.50 -21.91 -6.70
C VAL A 863 29.29 -23.13 -7.22
N ASP A 864 29.37 -23.26 -8.53
CA ASP A 864 30.40 -24.04 -9.21
C ASP A 864 31.62 -23.13 -9.39
N LEU A 865 32.53 -23.14 -8.41
CA LEU A 865 33.63 -22.17 -8.31
C LEU A 865 34.57 -22.24 -9.52
N ASP A 866 34.79 -23.44 -10.06
CA ASP A 866 35.61 -23.64 -11.26
C ASP A 866 34.97 -22.98 -12.48
N LYS A 867 33.64 -23.11 -12.66
CA LYS A 867 32.92 -22.37 -13.70
C LYS A 867 32.96 -20.86 -13.50
N ALA A 868 32.84 -20.38 -12.26
CA ALA A 868 32.93 -18.95 -11.98
C ALA A 868 34.32 -18.38 -12.33
N ARG A 869 35.39 -19.14 -12.03
CA ARG A 869 36.78 -18.78 -12.35
C ARG A 869 37.09 -18.84 -13.86
N THR A 870 36.47 -19.77 -14.58
CA THR A 870 36.70 -20.02 -16.01
C THR A 870 35.60 -19.45 -16.91
N LEU A 871 34.80 -18.51 -16.39
CA LEU A 871 33.68 -17.94 -17.13
C LEU A 871 34.15 -17.15 -18.36
N GLU A 872 33.88 -17.70 -19.55
CA GLU A 872 34.23 -17.09 -20.84
C GLU A 872 32.99 -16.56 -21.58
N ARG A 873 33.17 -15.47 -22.33
CA ARG A 873 32.14 -14.87 -23.19
C ARG A 873 32.20 -15.51 -24.59
N PRO A 874 31.07 -15.82 -25.25
CA PRO A 874 29.70 -15.58 -24.80
C PRO A 874 29.18 -16.65 -23.83
N PHE A 875 28.37 -16.25 -22.85
CA PHE A 875 27.92 -17.12 -21.75
C PHE A 875 26.95 -18.23 -22.19
N ARG A 876 26.06 -17.95 -23.15
CA ARG A 876 24.92 -18.83 -23.49
C ARG A 876 24.78 -19.11 -24.99
N GLY A 877 25.86 -18.99 -25.76
CA GLY A 877 25.84 -19.13 -27.23
C GLY A 877 25.18 -17.93 -27.94
N GLY A 878 25.28 -17.86 -29.27
CA GLY A 878 24.90 -16.68 -30.05
C GLY A 878 23.40 -16.50 -30.34
N ASP A 879 22.59 -17.54 -30.20
CA ASP A 879 21.19 -17.52 -30.66
C ASP A 879 20.18 -17.12 -29.56
N LEU A 880 20.56 -17.14 -28.28
CA LEU A 880 19.67 -16.88 -27.15
C LEU A 880 20.07 -15.57 -26.44
N THR A 881 19.18 -14.58 -26.44
CA THR A 881 19.44 -13.27 -25.85
C THR A 881 18.43 -12.92 -24.75
N PRO A 882 18.74 -11.99 -23.82
CA PRO A 882 17.76 -11.55 -22.82
C PRO A 882 16.52 -10.86 -23.41
N VAL A 883 16.61 -10.41 -24.67
CA VAL A 883 15.55 -9.73 -25.42
C VAL A 883 14.81 -10.66 -26.39
N GLY A 884 15.03 -11.98 -26.28
CA GLY A 884 14.40 -13.01 -27.11
C GLY A 884 15.31 -13.31 -28.27
#